data_AF-A0A2E8H1L7-F1
#
_entry.id   AF-A0A2E8H1L7-F1
#
_cell.length_a   1.000
_cell.length_b   1.000
_cell.length_c   1.000
_cell.angle_alpha   90.00
_cell.angle_beta   90.00
_cell.angle_gamma   90.00
#
_symmetry.space_group_name_H-M   'P 1'
#
loop_
_entity.id
_entity.type
_entity.pdbx_description
1 polymer ?
#
loop_
_entity_poly.entity_id
_entity_poly.type
_entity_poly.pdbx_seq_one_letter_code
_entity_poly.pdbx_strand_id
1 'polypeptide(L)'
;MMRSLLLSLLLAPVAMASAQTGATLARLAVRVDPQHRSEFHALFEESIRPLLLRHGVVEVGDAGRPTVDSTYCRVLRVAAPEAIPTLRKSLFFAPAWLSLVDSTTGRFGVIDDDISLRLYSTPAIPTYRSLVGTGVRQGLWHNFGVTDGLPAGGVHRMVQDADGIMWLAMETAGLCRYDGQEFFCYGEGSGLPGNDVSDLRLGADGDLWLEVTSYPLGEGRPLSFVRFDGTAFHVYTAADGVPDDCSFMAGSSADVWLVSPQAGPLRWNGESWTTAEWAREIWPRIRAAETPSELGSYSFYMDRRGALWLSTRLRLQRAIPGRLEEWPRPPTAPAWSIYEDSRGAMWFGLHGGGVARLDSNGWMSLSAQDGLTPGIPAHMSEDRNGHLWFATYGAAGVSRWDGERLHVHDTREGLINNQVRHILEDREGHLWFSTIEGISRYDGVHLMHLTTSEGLPSNGVMSAVEDSRGNMWFGTFHGSVTRYDGSRLKSFAIGPRMSTVWSVAADADGGVWAARSSHDSSAVVRIRDDEVVTFDRQHGVPEDGPYDILADADGLWLTFGRTFPGGLVRFDGAEFSTLSLMDGLPGDRLQSLHRDRDGKLWIGMFAGGVARYDGDSFEHLGTADGLAHESVWSILSDSAGALWFGTFGGGVSRFDGREFETFDRNRGLAHDYVLSIMEDRLGRLWFGTFGGGISVYDGLVFQTISRRDGLLNNAVHEIVEDSRGDYWIATEGGVSRYRPSRTPPRVQIANIIAERAHGAARQLEIDDTQDLVIFEFRGRSFTSHPDQIVYVCRLLGYDDEWHFQREPRMQYDDLGLGEYSFEVRAVDRDLNYSESASVRLTVIPAYGRWSLVAVLVITLGLVGLQGRRLVHRNRGIREANQQLSLSNRELSHEMERRERVEAERTRLDEQLEHLRFLDRLRGRLEGLRVPSEIVEVAGQHLLEVMASTAGGAVRIVLDGSDHALGDASASLHVYETTLRWGDRDRGRLQLHSAVALSESQQRALVDETAAQIVRALESQELSAQLLQSARLVSLGQMAAGVAHELNQPLSAISTVAGDLNLRLKDGHDVEDTRVQEMMERVLAMVDRMAGTIGHLRVLSRDSAQSPGEPLDLNGVVHTSLQVIGVQLANHAIELELDLEPSLPSVHGRANQLEQVLLNLLANARDAVDELAATEPEHRRKITVRTRLADDSEVVLEVEDNGTGIDGAQLGRIFDPFFTTKEVDRGTGLGLSISYAIAHDHDGRLECRSQQGVGSVFRLLLPLHQPS
;
A
#
# COMPACT_ATOMS: atom_id res chain seq x y z
N MET A 1 -26.65 6.44 -17.91
CA MET A 1 -26.86 5.01 -18.25
C MET A 1 -25.64 4.33 -18.90
N MET A 2 -24.70 5.06 -19.51
CA MET A 2 -23.41 4.51 -19.99
C MET A 2 -22.23 4.67 -18.99
N ARG A 3 -22.45 5.42 -17.90
CA ARG A 3 -21.52 5.59 -16.75
C ARG A 3 -21.47 4.36 -15.81
N SER A 4 -22.48 3.49 -15.83
CA SER A 4 -22.56 2.28 -15.00
C SER A 4 -21.88 1.05 -15.63
N LEU A 5 -21.44 1.13 -16.89
CA LEU A 5 -20.78 0.05 -17.63
C LEU A 5 -19.25 0.19 -17.72
N LEU A 6 -18.72 1.40 -17.52
CA LEU A 6 -17.28 1.68 -17.58
C LEU A 6 -16.59 1.62 -16.21
N LEU A 7 -17.32 1.83 -15.10
CA LEU A 7 -16.78 1.65 -13.74
C LEU A 7 -16.57 0.17 -13.39
N SER A 8 -17.30 -0.75 -14.03
CA SER A 8 -17.16 -2.20 -13.86
C SER A 8 -15.94 -2.79 -14.59
N LEU A 9 -15.26 -2.02 -15.45
CA LEU A 9 -14.12 -2.48 -16.25
C LEU A 9 -12.74 -2.07 -15.70
N LEU A 10 -12.69 -1.18 -14.69
CA LEU A 10 -11.45 -0.69 -14.07
C LEU A 10 -11.18 -1.22 -12.65
N LEU A 11 -12.10 -2.03 -12.10
CA LEU A 11 -11.95 -2.79 -10.84
C LEU A 11 -11.90 -4.31 -11.09
N ALA A 12 -11.47 -4.73 -12.28
CA ALA A 12 -11.12 -6.12 -12.50
C ALA A 12 -9.83 -6.43 -11.73
N PRO A 13 -9.79 -7.47 -10.88
CA PRO A 13 -8.55 -7.94 -10.28
C PRO A 13 -7.59 -8.28 -11.42
N VAL A 14 -6.32 -7.90 -11.29
CA VAL A 14 -5.24 -8.44 -12.12
C VAL A 14 -5.15 -9.94 -11.81
N ALA A 15 -5.96 -10.74 -12.51
CA ALA A 15 -5.71 -12.15 -12.67
C ALA A 15 -4.53 -12.27 -13.65
N MET A 16 -3.29 -12.33 -13.13
CA MET A 16 -2.17 -12.80 -13.94
C MET A 16 -2.39 -14.27 -14.32
N ALA A 17 -2.86 -14.43 -15.55
CA ALA A 17 -2.56 -15.45 -16.54
C ALA A 17 -2.17 -16.88 -16.10
N SER A 18 -3.09 -17.77 -16.45
CA SER A 18 -2.89 -19.02 -17.19
C SER A 18 -2.51 -20.30 -16.43
N ALA A 19 -3.26 -21.34 -16.80
CA ALA A 19 -3.04 -22.77 -16.60
C ALA A 19 -3.26 -23.34 -15.18
N GLN A 20 -4.53 -23.65 -14.87
CA GLN A 20 -4.92 -25.04 -14.55
C GLN A 20 -6.45 -25.19 -14.56
N THR A 21 -6.94 -26.05 -15.45
CA THR A 21 -8.32 -26.50 -15.56
C THR A 21 -8.67 -27.40 -14.36
N GLY A 22 -9.09 -26.81 -13.24
CA GLY A 22 -9.71 -27.52 -12.12
C GLY A 22 -11.13 -26.98 -11.91
N ALA A 23 -12.14 -27.84 -11.84
CA ALA A 23 -13.49 -27.42 -11.46
C ALA A 23 -13.62 -27.38 -9.93
N THR A 24 -14.34 -26.40 -9.39
CA THR A 24 -14.74 -26.43 -7.98
C THR A 24 -15.74 -27.57 -7.78
N LEU A 25 -15.41 -28.50 -6.89
CA LEU A 25 -16.22 -29.67 -6.58
C LEU A 25 -16.74 -29.56 -5.15
N ALA A 26 -17.98 -29.95 -4.92
CA ALA A 26 -18.60 -30.15 -3.62
C ALA A 26 -18.94 -31.64 -3.42
N ARG A 27 -18.97 -32.12 -2.18
CA ARG A 27 -19.36 -33.49 -1.83
C ARG A 27 -20.64 -33.44 -1.01
N LEU A 28 -21.66 -34.13 -1.51
CA LEU A 28 -22.85 -34.48 -0.75
C LEU A 28 -22.63 -35.87 -0.17
N ALA A 29 -22.55 -35.98 1.16
CA ALA A 29 -22.41 -37.23 1.88
C ALA A 29 -23.63 -37.45 2.79
N VAL A 30 -24.16 -38.66 2.76
CA VAL A 30 -25.28 -39.10 3.60
C VAL A 30 -24.87 -40.40 4.28
N ARG A 31 -24.93 -40.46 5.61
CA ARG A 31 -24.71 -41.72 6.34
C ARG A 31 -25.97 -42.58 6.25
N VAL A 32 -25.84 -43.82 5.84
CA VAL A 32 -26.94 -44.77 5.63
C VAL A 32 -26.49 -46.13 6.14
N ASP A 33 -27.37 -46.86 6.83
CA ASP A 33 -27.08 -48.24 7.23
C ASP A 33 -26.68 -49.08 6.00
N PRO A 34 -25.57 -49.84 6.05
CA PRO A 34 -25.10 -50.67 4.94
C PRO A 34 -26.19 -51.55 4.31
N GLN A 35 -27.15 -52.04 5.11
CA GLN A 35 -28.24 -52.92 4.66
C GLN A 35 -29.26 -52.22 3.75
N HIS A 36 -29.42 -50.90 3.90
CA HIS A 36 -30.41 -50.11 3.15
C HIS A 36 -29.81 -49.26 2.03
N ARG A 37 -28.49 -49.35 1.79
CA ARG A 37 -27.77 -48.52 0.83
C ARG A 37 -28.33 -48.59 -0.59
N SER A 38 -28.72 -49.78 -1.05
CA SER A 38 -29.30 -49.98 -2.38
C SER A 38 -30.68 -49.35 -2.52
N GLU A 39 -31.47 -49.37 -1.45
CA GLU A 39 -32.79 -48.77 -1.40
C GLU A 39 -32.70 -47.24 -1.31
N PHE A 40 -31.75 -46.72 -0.52
CA PHE A 40 -31.43 -45.29 -0.48
C PHE A 40 -30.88 -44.77 -1.81
N HIS A 41 -30.07 -45.56 -2.52
CA HIS A 41 -29.60 -45.21 -3.86
C HIS A 41 -30.78 -44.99 -4.82
N ALA A 42 -31.78 -45.87 -4.81
CA ALA A 42 -32.98 -45.72 -5.65
C ALA A 42 -33.77 -44.44 -5.28
N LEU A 43 -33.94 -44.15 -3.99
CA LEU A 43 -34.58 -42.91 -3.54
C LEU A 43 -33.78 -41.67 -3.95
N PHE A 44 -32.46 -41.73 -3.86
CA PHE A 44 -31.58 -40.64 -4.27
C PHE A 44 -31.76 -40.31 -5.75
N GLU A 45 -31.80 -41.32 -6.61
CA GLU A 45 -32.01 -41.15 -8.05
C GLU A 45 -33.43 -40.64 -8.37
N GLU A 46 -34.46 -41.12 -7.66
CA GLU A 46 -35.86 -40.74 -7.88
C GLU A 46 -36.19 -39.32 -7.39
N SER A 47 -35.65 -38.93 -6.23
CA SER A 47 -36.10 -37.73 -5.50
C SER A 47 -35.01 -36.66 -5.30
N ILE A 48 -33.77 -37.05 -4.97
CA ILE A 48 -32.69 -36.10 -4.66
C ILE A 48 -32.05 -35.53 -5.92
N ARG A 49 -31.70 -36.39 -6.89
CA ARG A 49 -31.05 -35.98 -8.14
C ARG A 49 -31.89 -34.95 -8.93
N PRO A 50 -33.22 -35.10 -9.11
CA PRO A 50 -34.03 -34.08 -9.77
C PRO A 50 -34.11 -32.75 -9.00
N LEU A 51 -33.96 -32.79 -7.67
CA LEU A 51 -33.89 -31.57 -6.86
C LEU A 51 -32.56 -30.85 -7.11
N LEU A 52 -31.42 -31.55 -7.08
CA LEU A 52 -30.09 -30.98 -7.36
C LEU A 52 -30.02 -30.33 -8.74
N LEU A 53 -30.60 -30.98 -9.76
CA LEU A 53 -30.66 -30.45 -11.13
C LEU A 53 -31.48 -29.15 -11.23
N ARG A 54 -32.57 -29.01 -10.46
CA ARG A 54 -33.37 -27.76 -10.41
C ARG A 54 -32.59 -26.58 -9.82
N HIS A 55 -31.60 -26.84 -8.97
CA HIS A 55 -30.69 -25.83 -8.42
C HIS A 55 -29.43 -25.63 -9.28
N GLY A 56 -29.41 -26.14 -10.52
CA GLY A 56 -28.29 -25.95 -11.46
C GLY A 56 -27.03 -26.74 -11.10
N VAL A 57 -27.12 -27.73 -10.22
CA VAL A 57 -26.00 -28.54 -9.77
C VAL A 57 -25.88 -29.79 -10.62
N VAL A 58 -24.70 -30.01 -11.19
CA VAL A 58 -24.42 -31.15 -12.06
C VAL A 58 -23.51 -32.13 -11.34
N GLU A 59 -23.92 -33.39 -11.25
CA GLU A 59 -23.08 -34.47 -10.73
C GLU A 59 -21.91 -34.74 -11.69
N VAL A 60 -20.72 -34.93 -11.15
CA VAL A 60 -19.53 -35.30 -11.94
C VAL A 60 -19.41 -36.83 -11.94
N GLY A 61 -19.39 -37.42 -13.14
CA GLY A 61 -19.52 -38.86 -13.34
C GLY A 61 -18.34 -39.72 -12.86
N ASP A 62 -18.69 -41.00 -12.67
CA ASP A 62 -18.04 -42.16 -12.07
C ASP A 62 -17.92 -42.23 -10.54
N ALA A 63 -18.61 -43.23 -10.02
CA ALA A 63 -18.76 -43.57 -8.61
C ALA A 63 -17.45 -44.10 -8.00
N GLY A 64 -17.16 -43.62 -6.80
CA GLY A 64 -16.51 -44.43 -5.76
C GLY A 64 -14.99 -44.46 -5.77
N ARG A 65 -14.37 -43.63 -4.93
CA ARG A 65 -13.34 -44.18 -4.03
C ARG A 65 -14.05 -44.80 -2.82
N PRO A 66 -13.50 -45.86 -2.20
CA PRO A 66 -14.21 -46.61 -1.17
C PRO A 66 -14.55 -45.66 -0.01
N THR A 67 -15.84 -45.45 0.22
CA THR A 67 -16.32 -44.86 1.47
C THR A 67 -16.51 -45.98 2.48
N VAL A 68 -16.27 -45.66 3.76
CA VAL A 68 -16.61 -46.51 4.91
C VAL A 68 -18.00 -47.14 4.69
N ASP A 69 -18.20 -48.41 5.06
CA ASP A 69 -19.36 -49.24 4.70
C ASP A 69 -20.74 -48.59 4.92
N SER A 70 -20.83 -47.52 5.72
CA SER A 70 -22.04 -46.78 6.09
C SER A 70 -22.22 -45.38 5.46
N THR A 71 -21.42 -44.93 4.48
CA THR A 71 -21.56 -43.56 3.91
C THR A 71 -21.80 -43.56 2.39
N TYR A 72 -22.94 -43.01 1.98
CA TYR A 72 -23.33 -42.75 0.59
C TYR A 72 -22.84 -41.37 0.15
N CYS A 73 -22.13 -41.25 -0.98
CA CYS A 73 -21.51 -39.98 -1.40
C CYS A 73 -21.71 -39.67 -2.89
N ARG A 74 -21.82 -38.38 -3.20
CA ARG A 74 -21.83 -37.81 -4.55
C ARG A 74 -20.97 -36.57 -4.66
N VAL A 75 -20.26 -36.45 -5.78
CA VAL A 75 -19.43 -35.28 -6.10
C VAL A 75 -20.18 -34.42 -7.10
N LEU A 76 -20.33 -33.16 -6.75
CA LEU A 76 -21.15 -32.16 -7.42
C LEU A 76 -20.23 -31.08 -7.97
N ARG A 77 -20.46 -30.62 -9.19
CA ARG A 77 -19.78 -29.44 -9.72
C ARG A 77 -20.52 -28.19 -9.28
N VAL A 78 -19.79 -27.24 -8.71
CA VAL A 78 -20.31 -25.93 -8.33
C VAL A 78 -19.50 -24.84 -9.03
N ALA A 79 -20.10 -23.67 -9.27
CA ALA A 79 -19.47 -22.60 -10.04
C ALA A 79 -18.21 -22.05 -9.34
N ALA A 80 -18.27 -21.88 -8.02
CA ALA A 80 -17.21 -21.37 -7.16
C ALA A 80 -17.44 -21.80 -5.70
N PRO A 81 -16.43 -21.76 -4.81
CA PRO A 81 -16.57 -22.16 -3.40
C PRO A 81 -17.68 -21.41 -2.67
N GLU A 82 -17.86 -20.13 -2.98
CA GLU A 82 -18.82 -19.21 -2.38
C GLU A 82 -20.28 -19.57 -2.75
N ALA A 83 -20.48 -20.39 -3.79
CA ALA A 83 -21.79 -20.88 -4.16
C ALA A 83 -22.31 -21.98 -3.20
N ILE A 84 -21.45 -22.61 -2.39
CA ILE A 84 -21.82 -23.75 -1.54
C ILE A 84 -22.76 -23.35 -0.38
N PRO A 85 -22.52 -22.27 0.39
CA PRO A 85 -23.47 -21.85 1.43
C PRO A 85 -24.84 -21.48 0.85
N THR A 86 -24.85 -20.74 -0.27
CA THR A 86 -26.08 -20.37 -1.00
C THR A 86 -26.83 -21.61 -1.48
N LEU A 87 -26.10 -22.57 -2.06
CA LEU A 87 -26.65 -23.85 -2.49
C LEU A 87 -27.23 -24.62 -1.30
N ARG A 88 -26.49 -24.75 -0.19
CA ARG A 88 -26.95 -25.41 1.05
C ARG A 88 -28.22 -24.75 1.58
N LYS A 89 -28.28 -23.42 1.62
CA LYS A 89 -29.46 -22.66 2.04
C LYS A 89 -30.65 -22.89 1.09
N SER A 90 -30.41 -22.89 -0.21
CA SER A 90 -31.47 -23.12 -1.20
C SER A 90 -31.98 -24.56 -1.22
N LEU A 91 -31.09 -25.52 -0.96
CA LEU A 91 -31.37 -26.95 -1.04
C LEU A 91 -31.97 -27.48 0.26
N PHE A 92 -31.33 -27.22 1.41
CA PHE A 92 -31.70 -27.84 2.68
C PHE A 92 -32.96 -27.25 3.32
N PHE A 93 -33.31 -26.01 2.96
CA PHE A 93 -34.54 -25.36 3.41
C PHE A 93 -35.69 -25.45 2.38
N ALA A 94 -35.49 -26.14 1.26
CA ALA A 94 -36.58 -26.40 0.32
C ALA A 94 -37.61 -27.35 0.99
N PRO A 95 -38.93 -27.07 0.91
CA PRO A 95 -39.95 -27.96 1.45
C PRO A 95 -39.85 -29.40 0.93
N ALA A 96 -39.38 -29.56 -0.31
CA ALA A 96 -39.13 -30.85 -0.92
C ALA A 96 -37.95 -31.61 -0.29
N TRP A 97 -36.91 -30.91 0.18
CA TRP A 97 -35.78 -31.51 0.90
C TRP A 97 -36.17 -31.89 2.32
N LEU A 98 -36.84 -31.01 3.05
CA LEU A 98 -37.30 -31.29 4.42
C LEU A 98 -38.27 -32.48 4.46
N SER A 99 -39.23 -32.53 3.54
CA SER A 99 -40.16 -33.67 3.38
C SER A 99 -39.43 -34.99 3.07
N LEU A 100 -38.36 -34.90 2.28
CA LEU A 100 -37.52 -36.05 1.95
C LEU A 100 -36.71 -36.51 3.19
N VAL A 101 -36.09 -35.60 3.94
CA VAL A 101 -35.38 -35.91 5.19
C VAL A 101 -36.33 -36.55 6.20
N ASP A 102 -37.54 -36.01 6.39
CA ASP A 102 -38.56 -36.60 7.26
C ASP A 102 -38.95 -38.03 6.81
N SER A 103 -39.14 -38.24 5.50
CA SER A 103 -39.49 -39.56 4.95
C SER A 103 -38.34 -40.59 5.05
N THR A 104 -37.09 -40.13 5.08
CA THR A 104 -35.90 -40.97 5.16
C THR A 104 -35.45 -41.25 6.58
N THR A 105 -35.71 -40.33 7.51
CA THR A 105 -35.42 -40.50 8.94
C THR A 105 -36.13 -41.72 9.51
N GLY A 106 -37.42 -41.91 9.17
CA GLY A 106 -38.20 -43.07 9.62
C GLY A 106 -37.86 -44.39 8.90
N ARG A 107 -37.36 -44.34 7.66
CA ARG A 107 -37.16 -45.52 6.80
C ARG A 107 -35.72 -46.04 6.79
N PHE A 108 -34.75 -45.15 6.93
CA PHE A 108 -33.31 -45.44 6.79
C PHE A 108 -32.47 -45.03 8.00
N GLY A 109 -33.08 -44.41 9.02
CA GLY A 109 -32.40 -43.96 10.22
C GLY A 109 -31.47 -42.75 10.01
N VAL A 110 -31.62 -42.04 8.89
CA VAL A 110 -30.82 -40.84 8.56
C VAL A 110 -31.34 -39.66 9.36
N ILE A 111 -30.55 -39.11 10.28
CA ILE A 111 -30.86 -37.82 10.93
C ILE A 111 -30.20 -36.66 10.17
N ASP A 112 -30.65 -35.42 10.36
CA ASP A 112 -30.15 -34.26 9.60
C ASP A 112 -28.61 -34.08 9.76
N ASP A 113 -28.07 -34.43 10.92
CA ASP A 113 -26.62 -34.44 11.19
C ASP A 113 -25.82 -35.48 10.37
N ASP A 114 -26.49 -36.48 9.79
CA ASP A 114 -25.88 -37.49 8.92
C ASP A 114 -25.80 -37.04 7.46
N ILE A 115 -26.34 -35.86 7.11
CA ILE A 115 -26.28 -35.28 5.77
C ILE A 115 -25.34 -34.08 5.75
N SER A 116 -24.32 -34.11 4.89
CA SER A 116 -23.37 -33.02 4.74
C SER A 116 -23.17 -32.65 3.27
N LEU A 117 -23.24 -31.35 2.97
CA LEU A 117 -22.81 -30.77 1.70
C LEU A 117 -21.62 -29.87 2.00
N ARG A 118 -20.43 -30.29 1.57
CA ARG A 118 -19.16 -29.59 1.86
C ARG A 118 -18.35 -29.37 0.58
N LEU A 119 -17.43 -28.42 0.61
CA LEU A 119 -16.43 -28.32 -0.44
C LEU A 119 -15.62 -29.63 -0.52
N TYR A 120 -15.32 -30.09 -1.72
CA TYR A 120 -14.58 -31.33 -1.98
C TYR A 120 -13.21 -31.04 -2.60
N SER A 121 -13.12 -30.08 -3.51
CA SER A 121 -11.85 -29.59 -4.05
C SER A 121 -12.02 -28.24 -4.73
N THR A 122 -11.01 -27.38 -4.61
CA THR A 122 -10.81 -26.17 -5.42
C THR A 122 -9.49 -26.29 -6.18
N PRO A 123 -9.28 -25.51 -7.25
CA PRO A 123 -7.92 -25.21 -7.69
C PRO A 123 -7.10 -24.68 -6.51
N ALA A 124 -5.79 -24.95 -6.46
CA ALA A 124 -4.90 -24.41 -5.44
C ALA A 124 -5.04 -22.87 -5.42
N ILE A 125 -5.44 -22.31 -4.29
CA ILE A 125 -5.61 -20.86 -4.14
C ILE A 125 -4.23 -20.27 -3.81
N PRO A 126 -3.65 -19.40 -4.66
CA PRO A 126 -2.46 -18.64 -4.33
C PRO A 126 -2.75 -17.67 -3.17
N THR A 127 -1.70 -17.14 -2.55
CA THR A 127 -1.82 -16.13 -1.49
C THR A 127 -2.75 -14.99 -1.93
N TYR A 128 -3.78 -14.74 -1.12
CA TYR A 128 -4.84 -13.76 -1.43
C TYR A 128 -4.63 -12.50 -0.60
N ARG A 129 -4.72 -11.32 -1.22
CA ARG A 129 -4.66 -10.03 -0.52
C ARG A 129 -5.79 -9.13 -1.01
N SER A 130 -6.53 -8.55 -0.08
CA SER A 130 -7.59 -7.60 -0.36
C SER A 130 -7.62 -6.48 0.67
N LEU A 131 -7.91 -5.26 0.20
CA LEU A 131 -8.26 -4.15 1.09
C LEU A 131 -9.66 -4.42 1.67
N VAL A 132 -9.83 -4.09 2.94
CA VAL A 132 -11.11 -4.24 3.62
C VAL A 132 -12.04 -3.14 3.11
N GLY A 133 -13.23 -3.54 2.67
CA GLY A 133 -14.30 -2.62 2.31
C GLY A 133 -14.84 -1.89 3.54
N THR A 134 -15.78 -0.97 3.35
CA THR A 134 -16.36 -0.21 4.46
C THR A 134 -17.17 -1.06 5.44
N GLY A 135 -17.46 -2.32 5.10
CA GLY A 135 -18.39 -3.17 5.85
C GLY A 135 -19.83 -2.63 5.78
N VAL A 136 -20.75 -3.39 6.36
CA VAL A 136 -22.15 -2.97 6.52
C VAL A 136 -22.45 -2.77 8.00
N ARG A 137 -22.85 -1.55 8.38
CA ARG A 137 -23.36 -1.28 9.74
C ARG A 137 -24.88 -1.40 9.80
N GLN A 138 -25.38 -2.14 10.78
CA GLN A 138 -26.79 -2.21 11.11
C GLN A 138 -26.95 -2.26 12.63
N GLY A 139 -27.50 -1.19 13.21
CA GLY A 139 -27.57 -1.05 14.66
C GLY A 139 -26.18 -1.09 15.30
N LEU A 140 -26.00 -1.96 16.29
CA LEU A 140 -24.75 -2.16 17.03
C LEU A 140 -23.76 -3.11 16.31
N TRP A 141 -24.13 -3.62 15.14
CA TRP A 141 -23.37 -4.62 14.40
C TRP A 141 -22.63 -4.01 13.21
N HIS A 142 -21.39 -4.46 13.02
CA HIS A 142 -20.57 -4.13 11.87
C HIS A 142 -20.09 -5.41 11.18
N ASN A 143 -20.52 -5.61 9.95
CA ASN A 143 -20.38 -6.88 9.24
C ASN A 143 -19.35 -6.79 8.12
N PHE A 144 -18.54 -7.84 8.00
CA PHE A 144 -17.56 -8.02 6.94
C PHE A 144 -17.77 -9.38 6.27
N GLY A 145 -18.20 -9.33 5.01
CA GLY A 145 -18.38 -10.52 4.18
C GLY A 145 -17.42 -10.55 2.99
N VAL A 146 -17.75 -11.40 2.01
CA VAL A 146 -16.94 -11.55 0.78
C VAL A 146 -16.88 -10.26 -0.03
N THR A 147 -17.98 -9.49 -0.04
CA THR A 147 -18.04 -8.19 -0.70
C THR A 147 -17.13 -7.13 -0.07
N ASP A 148 -16.73 -7.34 1.17
CA ASP A 148 -15.89 -6.43 1.95
C ASP A 148 -14.42 -6.88 1.97
N GLY A 149 -14.05 -7.84 1.11
CA GLY A 149 -12.67 -8.29 0.93
C GLY A 149 -12.29 -9.58 1.64
N LEU A 150 -13.22 -10.23 2.35
CA LEU A 150 -12.99 -11.58 2.89
C LEU A 150 -12.95 -12.59 1.72
N PRO A 151 -11.98 -13.53 1.65
CA PRO A 151 -11.85 -14.42 0.48
C PRO A 151 -13.01 -15.42 0.36
N ALA A 152 -13.63 -15.79 1.48
CA ALA A 152 -14.70 -16.76 1.57
C ALA A 152 -15.55 -16.47 2.83
N GLY A 153 -16.83 -16.83 2.80
CA GLY A 153 -17.74 -16.50 3.91
C GLY A 153 -17.51 -17.31 5.19
N GLY A 154 -17.19 -18.60 5.08
CA GLY A 154 -17.14 -19.48 6.26
C GLY A 154 -15.90 -19.26 7.12
N VAL A 155 -16.10 -18.81 8.36
CA VAL A 155 -15.03 -18.63 9.36
C VAL A 155 -15.28 -19.53 10.56
N HIS A 156 -14.45 -20.56 10.75
CA HIS A 156 -14.58 -21.51 11.84
C HIS A 156 -14.22 -20.90 13.18
N ARG A 157 -13.07 -20.24 13.25
CA ARG A 157 -12.51 -19.72 14.50
C ARG A 157 -11.68 -18.47 14.26
N MET A 158 -11.52 -17.69 15.32
CA MET A 158 -10.72 -16.47 15.33
C MET A 158 -9.84 -16.44 16.57
N VAL A 159 -8.60 -15.97 16.43
CA VAL A 159 -7.69 -15.65 17.53
C VAL A 159 -7.01 -14.30 17.26
N GLN A 160 -6.46 -13.67 18.28
CA GLN A 160 -5.70 -12.42 18.14
C GLN A 160 -4.32 -12.57 18.76
N ASP A 161 -3.27 -12.20 18.02
CA ASP A 161 -1.88 -12.32 18.46
C ASP A 161 -1.40 -11.16 19.36
N ALA A 162 -0.11 -11.20 19.71
CA ALA A 162 0.54 -10.19 20.55
C ALA A 162 0.58 -8.78 19.95
N ASP A 163 0.52 -8.69 18.62
CA ASP A 163 0.56 -7.45 17.87
C ASP A 163 -0.83 -6.86 17.61
N GLY A 164 -1.87 -7.55 18.05
CA GLY A 164 -3.27 -7.17 17.86
C GLY A 164 -3.82 -7.61 16.51
N ILE A 165 -3.08 -8.41 15.73
CA ILE A 165 -3.55 -8.92 14.45
C ILE A 165 -4.53 -10.07 14.71
N MET A 166 -5.66 -10.02 14.01
CA MET A 166 -6.63 -11.09 14.02
C MET A 166 -6.27 -12.16 13.00
N TRP A 167 -6.43 -13.42 13.40
CA TRP A 167 -6.21 -14.59 12.57
C TRP A 167 -7.50 -15.40 12.50
N LEU A 168 -7.89 -15.75 11.28
CA LEU A 168 -9.16 -16.36 10.92
C LEU A 168 -8.91 -17.73 10.31
N ALA A 169 -9.52 -18.75 10.89
CA ALA A 169 -9.57 -20.10 10.36
C ALA A 169 -10.69 -20.18 9.32
N MET A 170 -10.34 -20.23 8.03
CA MET A 170 -11.32 -20.21 6.94
C MET A 170 -11.71 -21.63 6.55
N GLU A 171 -12.99 -21.83 6.24
CA GLU A 171 -13.53 -23.12 5.78
C GLU A 171 -12.99 -23.54 4.40
N THR A 172 -12.66 -22.56 3.55
CA THR A 172 -12.28 -22.83 2.14
C THR A 172 -11.10 -22.01 1.62
N ALA A 173 -10.49 -21.17 2.46
CA ALA A 173 -9.47 -20.19 2.04
C ALA A 173 -8.18 -20.25 2.88
N GLY A 174 -8.00 -21.30 3.68
CA GLY A 174 -6.83 -21.50 4.52
C GLY A 174 -6.82 -20.62 5.77
N LEU A 175 -5.64 -20.11 6.11
CA LEU A 175 -5.45 -19.20 7.25
C LEU A 175 -5.50 -17.76 6.74
N CYS A 176 -6.39 -16.92 7.29
CA CYS A 176 -6.43 -15.50 6.93
C CYS A 176 -5.99 -14.58 8.08
N ARG A 177 -5.19 -13.59 7.75
CA ARG A 177 -4.73 -12.51 8.63
C ARG A 177 -5.56 -11.26 8.37
N TYR A 178 -6.01 -10.59 9.42
CA TYR A 178 -6.73 -9.32 9.38
C TYR A 178 -6.09 -8.32 10.35
N ASP A 179 -5.67 -7.17 9.83
CA ASP A 179 -4.97 -6.12 10.61
C ASP A 179 -5.76 -4.82 10.78
N GLY A 180 -7.06 -4.85 10.48
CA GLY A 180 -7.94 -3.68 10.49
C GLY A 180 -8.10 -3.04 9.12
N GLN A 181 -7.14 -3.19 8.21
CA GLN A 181 -7.15 -2.54 6.88
C GLN A 181 -7.14 -3.52 5.72
N GLU A 182 -6.50 -4.68 5.89
CA GLU A 182 -6.35 -5.67 4.84
C GLU A 182 -6.65 -7.08 5.34
N PHE A 183 -7.22 -7.90 4.47
CA PHE A 183 -7.25 -9.35 4.60
C PHE A 183 -6.10 -9.94 3.77
N PHE A 184 -5.27 -10.77 4.40
CA PHE A 184 -4.18 -11.48 3.75
C PHE A 184 -4.24 -12.96 4.10
N CYS A 185 -4.45 -13.83 3.11
CA CYS A 185 -4.74 -15.24 3.36
C CYS A 185 -3.72 -16.18 2.72
N TYR A 186 -3.33 -17.18 3.51
CA TYR A 186 -2.39 -18.24 3.19
C TYR A 186 -3.18 -19.50 2.80
N GLY A 187 -3.22 -19.81 1.49
CA GLY A 187 -3.76 -21.06 0.96
C GLY A 187 -2.68 -22.13 0.76
N GLU A 188 -3.04 -23.24 0.11
CA GLU A 188 -2.15 -24.36 -0.22
C GLU A 188 -0.84 -23.94 -0.92
N GLY A 189 -0.88 -22.92 -1.77
CA GLY A 189 0.30 -22.39 -2.45
C GLY A 189 1.35 -21.76 -1.52
N SER A 190 1.02 -21.53 -0.25
CA SER A 190 1.91 -20.93 0.75
C SER A 190 2.60 -21.95 1.66
N GLY A 191 2.41 -23.26 1.40
CA GLY A 191 2.95 -24.35 2.23
C GLY A 191 1.95 -24.94 3.23
N LEU A 192 0.69 -24.49 3.21
CA LEU A 192 -0.39 -25.07 4.02
C LEU A 192 -0.87 -26.40 3.39
N PRO A 193 -1.12 -27.48 4.16
CA PRO A 193 -1.47 -28.79 3.58
C PRO A 193 -2.92 -28.91 3.07
N GLY A 194 -3.76 -27.90 3.31
CA GLY A 194 -5.15 -27.85 2.85
C GLY A 194 -5.78 -26.48 3.13
N ASN A 195 -6.89 -26.17 2.45
CA ASN A 195 -7.57 -24.87 2.57
C ASN A 195 -8.72 -24.82 3.61
N ASP A 196 -9.06 -25.93 4.26
CA ASP A 196 -10.06 -25.98 5.34
C ASP A 196 -9.33 -26.02 6.69
N VAL A 197 -9.30 -24.87 7.36
CA VAL A 197 -8.78 -24.75 8.72
C VAL A 197 -9.95 -24.83 9.68
N SER A 198 -10.09 -25.98 10.33
CA SER A 198 -11.24 -26.31 11.18
C SER A 198 -11.12 -25.76 12.61
N ASP A 199 -9.90 -25.62 13.12
CA ASP A 199 -9.60 -24.99 14.41
C ASP A 199 -8.27 -24.22 14.35
N LEU A 200 -8.13 -23.20 15.20
CA LEU A 200 -7.00 -22.28 15.27
C LEU A 200 -6.77 -21.83 16.71
N ARG A 201 -5.52 -21.94 17.18
CA ARG A 201 -5.09 -21.59 18.53
C ARG A 201 -3.83 -20.74 18.50
N LEU A 202 -3.69 -19.84 19.47
CA LEU A 202 -2.45 -19.12 19.72
C LEU A 202 -1.67 -19.84 20.83
N GLY A 203 -0.44 -20.24 20.54
CA GLY A 203 0.47 -20.85 21.52
C GLY A 203 1.08 -19.81 22.47
N ALA A 204 1.57 -20.26 23.63
CA ALA A 204 2.31 -19.42 24.57
C ALA A 204 3.61 -18.84 23.99
N ASP A 205 4.16 -19.47 22.94
CA ASP A 205 5.30 -18.99 22.16
C ASP A 205 4.95 -17.88 21.18
N GLY A 206 3.65 -17.59 20.97
CA GLY A 206 3.15 -16.60 20.01
C GLY A 206 2.82 -17.19 18.64
N ASP A 207 3.10 -18.47 18.43
CA ASP A 207 2.88 -19.15 17.16
C ASP A 207 1.42 -19.59 17.01
N LEU A 208 0.99 -19.73 15.75
CA LEU A 208 -0.36 -20.19 15.45
C LEU A 208 -0.35 -21.70 15.25
N TRP A 209 -1.33 -22.36 15.86
CA TRP A 209 -1.54 -23.79 15.77
C TRP A 209 -2.87 -24.06 15.08
N LEU A 210 -2.84 -24.84 14.00
CA LEU A 210 -3.95 -25.05 13.09
C LEU A 210 -4.30 -26.53 12.99
N GLU A 211 -5.60 -26.82 12.89
CA GLU A 211 -6.13 -28.13 12.57
C GLU A 211 -6.68 -28.08 11.15
N VAL A 212 -5.92 -28.66 10.20
CA VAL A 212 -6.20 -28.55 8.77
C VAL A 212 -6.79 -29.85 8.24
N THR A 213 -7.96 -29.76 7.61
CA THR A 213 -8.60 -30.88 6.93
C THR A 213 -8.04 -30.98 5.50
N SER A 214 -7.36 -32.09 5.18
CA SER A 214 -6.84 -32.34 3.83
C SER A 214 -7.84 -33.14 2.98
N TYR A 215 -8.11 -32.68 1.76
CA TYR A 215 -9.03 -33.31 0.81
C TYR A 215 -8.27 -34.09 -0.28
N PRO A 216 -8.82 -35.20 -0.82
CA PRO A 216 -10.15 -35.75 -0.57
C PRO A 216 -10.20 -36.80 0.56
N LEU A 217 -11.29 -36.76 1.34
CA LEU A 217 -11.72 -37.69 2.42
C LEU A 217 -11.95 -39.15 1.93
N GLY A 218 -10.97 -39.76 1.27
CA GLY A 218 -11.06 -41.08 0.64
C GLY A 218 -10.06 -42.12 1.15
N GLU A 219 -9.16 -41.78 2.07
CA GLU A 219 -8.11 -42.71 2.56
C GLU A 219 -7.84 -42.61 4.07
N GLY A 220 -8.80 -42.16 4.88
CA GLY A 220 -8.56 -42.03 6.33
C GLY A 220 -7.35 -41.15 6.65
N ARG A 221 -7.08 -40.12 5.83
CA ARG A 221 -5.97 -39.20 6.08
C ARG A 221 -6.27 -38.40 7.36
N PRO A 222 -5.32 -38.30 8.29
CA PRO A 222 -5.50 -37.59 9.55
C PRO A 222 -5.68 -36.09 9.33
N LEU A 223 -6.37 -35.46 10.27
CA LEU A 223 -6.27 -34.03 10.52
C LEU A 223 -4.78 -33.67 10.60
N SER A 224 -4.33 -32.72 9.79
CA SER A 224 -2.94 -32.28 9.84
C SER A 224 -2.84 -31.18 10.88
N PHE A 225 -2.05 -31.42 11.92
CA PHE A 225 -1.70 -30.40 12.90
C PHE A 225 -0.54 -29.58 12.34
N VAL A 226 -0.75 -28.28 12.24
CA VAL A 226 0.21 -27.38 11.62
C VAL A 226 0.57 -26.27 12.59
N ARG A 227 1.85 -25.93 12.69
CA ARG A 227 2.34 -24.76 13.40
C ARG A 227 2.79 -23.72 12.38
N PHE A 228 2.46 -22.46 12.62
CA PHE A 228 2.94 -21.33 11.83
C PHE A 228 3.70 -20.37 12.73
N ASP A 229 4.99 -20.18 12.43
CA ASP A 229 5.94 -19.37 13.21
C ASP A 229 6.02 -17.90 12.76
N GLY A 230 5.08 -17.47 11.90
CA GLY A 230 5.10 -16.16 11.25
C GLY A 230 5.79 -16.14 9.89
N THR A 231 6.60 -17.16 9.57
CA THR A 231 7.33 -17.25 8.30
C THR A 231 7.04 -18.53 7.52
N ALA A 232 6.87 -19.66 8.20
CA ALA A 232 6.72 -20.98 7.58
C ALA A 232 5.67 -21.85 8.30
N PHE A 233 5.07 -22.76 7.53
CA PHE A 233 4.17 -23.79 8.05
C PHE A 233 4.93 -25.09 8.32
N HIS A 234 4.81 -25.62 9.53
CA HIS A 234 5.40 -26.88 9.98
C HIS A 234 4.30 -27.90 10.24
N VAL A 235 4.29 -29.01 9.51
CA VAL A 235 3.25 -30.05 9.61
C VAL A 235 3.72 -31.18 10.53
N TYR A 236 2.90 -31.53 11.52
CA TYR A 236 3.16 -32.61 12.47
C TYR A 236 2.37 -33.86 12.08
N THR A 237 3.03 -35.01 12.18
CA THR A 237 2.49 -36.33 11.80
C THR A 237 2.65 -37.35 12.92
N ALA A 238 2.19 -38.59 12.69
CA ALA A 238 2.45 -39.72 13.59
C ALA A 238 3.94 -39.96 13.86
N ALA A 239 4.84 -39.61 12.93
CA ALA A 239 6.29 -39.69 13.14
C ALA A 239 6.78 -38.71 14.23
N ASP A 240 6.05 -37.63 14.45
CA ASP A 240 6.36 -36.57 15.41
C ASP A 240 5.66 -36.77 16.76
N GLY A 241 5.06 -37.94 16.97
CA GLY A 241 4.36 -38.30 18.21
C GLY A 241 2.92 -37.78 18.30
N VAL A 242 2.32 -37.35 17.18
CA VAL A 242 0.92 -36.93 17.10
C VAL A 242 0.06 -38.04 16.46
N PRO A 243 -0.79 -38.74 17.23
CA PRO A 243 -1.72 -39.72 16.69
C PRO A 243 -2.66 -39.15 15.62
N ASP A 244 -3.01 -39.99 14.66
CA ASP A 244 -3.90 -39.67 13.53
C ASP A 244 -5.35 -39.32 13.95
N ASP A 245 -5.73 -39.61 15.21
CA ASP A 245 -7.04 -39.38 15.80
C ASP A 245 -7.07 -38.21 16.81
N CYS A 246 -6.10 -37.30 16.74
CA CYS A 246 -6.06 -36.12 17.60
C CYS A 246 -7.01 -35.01 17.13
N SER A 247 -7.52 -34.25 18.10
CA SER A 247 -8.18 -32.95 17.91
C SER A 247 -7.67 -31.96 18.97
N PHE A 248 -7.81 -30.66 18.75
CA PHE A 248 -7.51 -29.69 19.80
C PHE A 248 -8.41 -29.86 21.01
N MET A 249 -7.80 -29.79 22.19
CA MET A 249 -8.54 -29.69 23.44
C MET A 249 -8.88 -28.23 23.71
N ALA A 250 -10.15 -27.93 24.03
CA ALA A 250 -10.50 -26.62 24.54
C ALA A 250 -9.86 -26.38 25.91
N GLY A 251 -9.41 -25.16 26.20
CA GLY A 251 -8.79 -24.88 27.49
C GLY A 251 -8.68 -23.40 27.79
N SER A 252 -8.50 -23.08 29.06
CA SER A 252 -8.25 -21.73 29.58
C SER A 252 -6.76 -21.43 29.80
N SER A 253 -5.87 -22.39 29.53
CA SER A 253 -4.41 -22.21 29.58
C SER A 253 -3.84 -21.78 28.22
N ALA A 254 -2.77 -21.00 28.22
CA ALA A 254 -1.99 -20.68 27.01
C ALA A 254 -1.20 -21.88 26.43
N ASP A 255 -1.19 -23.00 27.14
CA ASP A 255 -0.61 -24.26 26.65
C ASP A 255 -1.46 -24.85 25.52
N VAL A 256 -0.79 -25.39 24.50
CA VAL A 256 -1.45 -26.09 23.39
C VAL A 256 -1.60 -27.57 23.76
N TRP A 257 -2.85 -28.02 23.78
CA TRP A 257 -3.23 -29.39 24.14
C TRP A 257 -3.96 -30.07 22.99
N LEU A 258 -3.57 -31.32 22.73
CA LEU A 258 -4.30 -32.24 21.87
C LEU A 258 -4.92 -33.34 22.72
N VAL A 259 -6.00 -33.92 22.23
CA VAL A 259 -6.59 -35.12 22.81
C VAL A 259 -6.72 -36.18 21.75
N SER A 260 -6.16 -37.35 22.02
CA SER A 260 -6.43 -38.57 21.26
C SER A 260 -7.30 -39.48 22.13
N PRO A 261 -8.44 -39.97 21.63
CA PRO A 261 -9.19 -41.05 22.27
C PRO A 261 -8.30 -42.23 22.69
N GLN A 262 -7.33 -42.56 21.84
CA GLN A 262 -6.39 -43.64 22.09
C GLN A 262 -5.24 -43.25 23.00
N ALA A 263 -4.49 -42.19 22.72
CA ALA A 263 -3.27 -41.85 23.46
C ALA A 263 -3.51 -40.98 24.71
N GLY A 264 -4.67 -40.34 24.80
CA GLY A 264 -5.00 -39.38 25.85
C GLY A 264 -4.52 -37.97 25.55
N PRO A 265 -4.56 -37.08 26.55
CA PRO A 265 -4.15 -35.69 26.40
C PRO A 265 -2.62 -35.58 26.18
N LEU A 266 -2.26 -34.89 25.11
CA LEU A 266 -0.90 -34.57 24.72
C LEU A 266 -0.68 -33.06 24.90
N ARG A 267 0.48 -32.69 25.44
CA ARG A 267 0.89 -31.30 25.62
C ARG A 267 2.13 -31.02 24.78
N TRP A 268 2.15 -29.86 24.13
CA TRP A 268 3.36 -29.32 23.52
C TRP A 268 4.31 -28.77 24.59
N ASN A 269 5.57 -29.23 24.60
CA ASN A 269 6.58 -28.78 25.59
C ASN A 269 7.62 -27.81 25.01
N GLY A 270 7.45 -27.35 23.76
CA GLY A 270 8.41 -26.52 23.03
C GLY A 270 9.23 -27.29 21.98
N GLU A 271 9.43 -28.59 22.18
CA GLU A 271 10.20 -29.45 21.26
C GLU A 271 9.38 -30.61 20.70
N SER A 272 8.51 -31.22 21.50
CA SER A 272 7.75 -32.42 21.14
C SER A 272 6.41 -32.52 21.85
N TRP A 273 5.54 -33.38 21.32
CA TRP A 273 4.28 -33.76 21.95
C TRP A 273 4.53 -34.81 23.03
N THR A 274 4.08 -34.52 24.25
CA THR A 274 4.26 -35.43 25.38
C THR A 274 2.94 -35.69 26.10
N THR A 275 2.67 -36.95 26.43
CA THR A 275 1.51 -37.30 27.27
C THR A 275 1.72 -36.73 28.67
N ALA A 276 0.72 -36.00 29.19
CA ALA A 276 0.78 -35.47 30.54
C ALA A 276 0.99 -36.57 31.58
N GLU A 277 1.85 -36.32 32.57
CA GLU A 277 2.24 -37.34 33.56
C GLU A 277 1.05 -37.95 34.28
N TRP A 278 0.11 -37.12 34.73
CA TRP A 278 -1.11 -37.57 35.41
C TRP A 278 -2.04 -38.38 34.48
N ALA A 279 -2.01 -38.10 33.18
CA ALA A 279 -2.87 -38.78 32.22
C ALA A 279 -2.42 -40.23 31.98
N ARG A 280 -1.14 -40.53 32.16
CA ARG A 280 -0.63 -41.92 32.06
C ARG A 280 -1.29 -42.85 33.08
N GLU A 281 -1.65 -42.33 34.26
CA GLU A 281 -2.33 -43.10 35.31
C GLU A 281 -3.86 -43.13 35.12
N ILE A 282 -4.46 -41.98 34.80
CA ILE A 282 -5.93 -41.82 34.82
C ILE A 282 -6.57 -42.22 33.49
N TRP A 283 -5.92 -41.96 32.35
CA TRP A 283 -6.50 -42.21 31.02
C TRP A 283 -6.84 -43.68 30.76
N PRO A 284 -6.02 -44.67 31.17
CA PRO A 284 -6.41 -46.07 31.07
C PRO A 284 -7.70 -46.42 31.81
N ARG A 285 -7.98 -45.74 32.93
CA ARG A 285 -9.22 -45.95 33.71
C ARG A 285 -10.44 -45.37 33.00
N ILE A 286 -10.29 -44.22 32.35
CA ILE A 286 -11.34 -43.61 31.53
C ILE A 286 -11.66 -44.52 30.33
N ARG A 287 -10.64 -44.98 29.60
CA ARG A 287 -10.81 -45.90 28.45
C ARG A 287 -11.42 -47.26 28.83
N ALA A 288 -11.22 -47.72 30.06
CA ALA A 288 -11.83 -48.97 30.53
C ALA A 288 -13.32 -48.83 30.84
N ALA A 289 -13.80 -47.60 31.09
CA ALA A 289 -15.18 -47.33 31.47
C ALA A 289 -16.10 -47.00 30.28
N GLU A 290 -15.55 -46.76 29.09
CA GLU A 290 -16.25 -46.24 27.92
C GLU A 290 -15.77 -46.95 26.64
N THR A 291 -16.61 -47.11 25.62
CA THR A 291 -16.18 -47.73 24.36
C THR A 291 -15.40 -46.74 23.49
N PRO A 292 -14.44 -47.18 22.64
CA PRO A 292 -13.71 -46.30 21.72
C PRO A 292 -14.62 -45.49 20.78
N SER A 293 -15.77 -46.05 20.39
CA SER A 293 -16.79 -45.34 19.61
C SER A 293 -17.54 -44.26 20.39
N GLU A 294 -17.68 -44.42 21.70
CA GLU A 294 -18.23 -43.37 22.57
C GLU A 294 -17.19 -42.25 22.77
N LEU A 295 -15.90 -42.60 22.88
CA LEU A 295 -14.78 -41.66 23.02
C LEU A 295 -14.60 -40.64 21.89
N GLY A 296 -15.02 -40.97 20.67
CA GLY A 296 -14.96 -40.06 19.52
C GLY A 296 -16.04 -38.97 19.47
N SER A 297 -16.97 -38.91 20.43
CA SER A 297 -18.10 -37.95 20.45
C SER A 297 -18.12 -37.05 21.71
N TYR A 298 -16.95 -36.80 22.33
CA TYR A 298 -16.85 -36.13 23.62
C TYR A 298 -16.42 -34.67 23.53
N SER A 299 -16.88 -33.88 24.51
CA SER A 299 -16.39 -32.54 24.77
C SER A 299 -15.30 -32.61 25.84
N PHE A 300 -14.09 -32.17 25.50
CA PHE A 300 -12.95 -32.11 26.41
C PHE A 300 -12.59 -30.65 26.71
N TYR A 301 -12.33 -30.35 27.99
CA TYR A 301 -11.94 -29.01 28.41
C TYR A 301 -10.89 -29.03 29.52
N MET A 302 -9.80 -28.28 29.37
CA MET A 302 -8.79 -28.08 30.40
C MET A 302 -9.08 -26.80 31.20
N ASP A 303 -9.34 -26.94 32.50
CA ASP A 303 -9.59 -25.79 33.39
C ASP A 303 -8.29 -25.06 33.79
N ARG A 304 -8.42 -23.85 34.37
CA ARG A 304 -7.26 -23.00 34.74
C ARG A 304 -6.34 -23.65 35.77
N ARG A 305 -6.83 -24.69 36.46
CA ARG A 305 -6.10 -25.44 37.49
C ARG A 305 -5.45 -26.71 36.93
N GLY A 306 -5.55 -26.94 35.61
CA GLY A 306 -4.99 -28.09 34.92
C GLY A 306 -5.78 -29.38 35.12
N ALA A 307 -7.06 -29.30 35.48
CA ALA A 307 -7.94 -30.46 35.52
C ALA A 307 -8.68 -30.63 34.18
N LEU A 308 -8.74 -31.88 33.72
CA LEU A 308 -9.44 -32.25 32.49
C LEU A 308 -10.91 -32.55 32.81
N TRP A 309 -11.79 -31.74 32.26
CA TRP A 309 -13.22 -32.00 32.19
C TRP A 309 -13.54 -32.79 30.93
N LEU A 310 -14.37 -33.81 31.08
CA LEU A 310 -14.82 -34.62 29.96
C LEU A 310 -16.29 -35.00 30.14
N SER A 311 -17.07 -34.81 29.08
CA SER A 311 -18.49 -35.16 29.04
C SER A 311 -18.70 -36.33 28.08
N THR A 312 -19.19 -37.45 28.62
CA THR A 312 -19.61 -38.62 27.85
C THR A 312 -21.14 -38.67 27.72
N ARG A 313 -21.67 -39.58 26.87
CA ARG A 313 -23.12 -39.82 26.82
C ARG A 313 -23.70 -40.25 28.17
N LEU A 314 -22.87 -40.85 29.02
CA LEU A 314 -23.29 -41.50 30.26
C LEU A 314 -22.89 -40.70 31.51
N ARG A 315 -21.76 -39.98 31.50
CA ARG A 315 -21.16 -39.36 32.70
C ARG A 315 -20.53 -38.01 32.39
N LEU A 316 -20.51 -37.12 33.38
CA LEU A 316 -19.60 -35.98 33.41
C LEU A 316 -18.48 -36.31 34.41
N GLN A 317 -17.23 -36.24 33.96
CA GLN A 317 -16.07 -36.56 34.79
C GLN A 317 -15.08 -35.40 34.81
N ARG A 318 -14.36 -35.28 35.92
CA ARG A 318 -13.23 -34.36 36.09
C ARG A 318 -12.02 -35.15 36.55
N ALA A 319 -10.96 -35.12 35.75
CA ALA A 319 -9.69 -35.74 36.06
C ALA A 319 -8.71 -34.68 36.60
N ILE A 320 -8.21 -34.92 37.81
CA ILE A 320 -7.20 -34.14 38.53
C ILE A 320 -6.04 -35.10 38.82
N PRO A 321 -4.78 -34.67 38.95
CA PRO A 321 -3.68 -35.55 39.33
C PRO A 321 -4.04 -36.48 40.52
N GLY A 322 -4.01 -37.80 40.29
CA GLY A 322 -4.33 -38.85 41.26
C GLY A 322 -5.81 -39.07 41.58
N ARG A 323 -6.77 -38.31 41.01
CA ARG A 323 -8.20 -38.39 41.37
C ARG A 323 -9.12 -38.19 40.16
N LEU A 324 -10.12 -39.07 40.04
CA LEU A 324 -11.22 -38.93 39.08
C LEU A 324 -12.52 -38.66 39.85
N GLU A 325 -13.14 -37.51 39.59
CA GLU A 325 -14.43 -37.12 40.15
C GLU A 325 -15.53 -37.35 39.11
N GLU A 326 -16.69 -37.84 39.54
CA GLU A 326 -17.81 -38.16 38.64
C GLU A 326 -19.10 -37.50 39.11
N TRP A 327 -19.85 -36.97 38.15
CA TRP A 327 -21.20 -36.48 38.35
C TRP A 327 -22.19 -37.33 37.56
N PRO A 328 -23.31 -37.75 38.16
CA PRO A 328 -24.24 -38.71 37.56
C PRO A 328 -24.92 -38.20 36.28
N ARG A 329 -25.02 -36.88 36.06
CA ARG A 329 -25.28 -36.17 34.79
C ARG A 329 -25.53 -34.66 35.06
N PRO A 330 -25.27 -33.75 34.11
CA PRO A 330 -25.97 -32.46 34.07
C PRO A 330 -27.49 -32.69 33.94
N PRO A 331 -28.35 -31.81 34.45
CA PRO A 331 -29.80 -31.97 34.26
C PRO A 331 -30.11 -31.91 32.75
N THR A 332 -30.61 -33.03 32.18
CA THR A 332 -31.28 -33.21 30.86
C THR A 332 -30.55 -33.85 29.67
N ALA A 333 -29.24 -33.64 29.39
CA ALA A 333 -28.57 -34.18 28.19
C ALA A 333 -27.02 -34.14 28.28
N PRO A 334 -26.26 -34.90 27.46
CA PRO A 334 -24.79 -34.79 27.42
C PRO A 334 -24.33 -33.41 26.92
N ALA A 335 -23.15 -32.96 27.40
CA ALA A 335 -22.59 -31.67 27.02
C ALA A 335 -21.86 -31.75 25.67
N TRP A 336 -22.22 -30.84 24.77
CA TRP A 336 -21.59 -30.58 23.46
C TRP A 336 -20.46 -29.54 23.54
N SER A 337 -20.51 -28.66 24.52
CA SER A 337 -19.47 -27.66 24.77
C SER A 337 -19.30 -27.43 26.27
N ILE A 338 -18.08 -27.12 26.68
CA ILE A 338 -17.72 -26.87 28.09
C ILE A 338 -16.93 -25.56 28.14
N TYR A 339 -17.22 -24.71 29.12
CA TYR A 339 -16.55 -23.42 29.31
C TYR A 339 -16.40 -23.11 30.81
N GLU A 340 -15.26 -22.54 31.21
CA GLU A 340 -15.02 -22.04 32.57
C GLU A 340 -15.07 -20.51 32.58
N ASP A 341 -15.99 -19.93 33.36
CA ASP A 341 -16.08 -18.47 33.51
C ASP A 341 -15.00 -17.90 34.46
N SER A 342 -14.89 -16.57 34.49
CA SER A 342 -13.95 -15.80 35.31
C SER A 342 -14.07 -16.06 36.81
N ARG A 343 -15.24 -16.52 37.26
CA ARG A 343 -15.56 -16.86 38.66
C ARG A 343 -15.29 -18.33 38.98
N GLY A 344 -14.87 -19.13 37.99
CA GLY A 344 -14.58 -20.55 38.12
C GLY A 344 -15.83 -21.44 38.10
N ALA A 345 -16.98 -20.93 37.66
CA ALA A 345 -18.16 -21.75 37.41
C ALA A 345 -18.02 -22.44 36.05
N MET A 346 -18.45 -23.71 36.00
CA MET A 346 -18.40 -24.50 34.77
C MET A 346 -19.75 -24.42 34.05
N TRP A 347 -19.69 -24.13 32.77
CA TRP A 347 -20.84 -24.02 31.87
C TRP A 347 -20.82 -25.15 30.85
N PHE A 348 -21.98 -25.73 30.58
CA PHE A 348 -22.17 -26.90 29.74
C PHE A 348 -23.29 -26.63 28.72
N GLY A 349 -22.96 -26.54 27.44
CA GLY A 349 -23.94 -26.50 26.36
C GLY A 349 -24.47 -27.89 26.07
N LEU A 350 -25.79 -28.10 26.05
CA LEU A 350 -26.40 -29.43 26.03
C LEU A 350 -26.87 -29.83 24.62
N HIS A 351 -26.72 -31.12 24.28
CA HIS A 351 -27.18 -31.69 23.00
C HIS A 351 -28.68 -31.53 22.73
N GLY A 352 -29.52 -31.50 23.76
CA GLY A 352 -30.97 -31.29 23.64
C GLY A 352 -31.38 -29.82 23.52
N GLY A 353 -30.40 -28.92 23.45
CA GLY A 353 -30.57 -27.48 23.65
C GLY A 353 -30.58 -27.10 25.13
N GLY A 354 -30.29 -25.83 25.41
CA GLY A 354 -30.11 -25.33 26.77
C GLY A 354 -28.67 -25.34 27.25
N VAL A 355 -28.42 -24.62 28.34
CA VAL A 355 -27.12 -24.48 29.00
C VAL A 355 -27.27 -24.83 30.47
N ALA A 356 -26.35 -25.61 31.03
CA ALA A 356 -26.26 -25.88 32.45
C ALA A 356 -25.01 -25.22 33.07
N ARG A 357 -25.14 -24.64 34.26
CA ARG A 357 -24.04 -24.10 35.08
C ARG A 357 -23.85 -24.95 36.33
N LEU A 358 -22.60 -25.21 36.69
CA LEU A 358 -22.18 -25.83 37.93
C LEU A 358 -21.27 -24.87 38.71
N ASP A 359 -21.67 -24.51 39.92
CA ASP A 359 -20.87 -23.73 40.86
C ASP A 359 -20.94 -24.33 42.29
N SER A 360 -20.43 -23.61 43.30
CA SER A 360 -20.46 -24.05 44.70
C SER A 360 -21.88 -24.18 45.29
N ASN A 361 -22.88 -23.55 44.68
CA ASN A 361 -24.29 -23.58 45.08
C ASN A 361 -25.10 -24.67 44.35
N GLY A 362 -24.49 -25.38 43.39
CA GLY A 362 -25.09 -26.51 42.67
C GLY A 362 -25.36 -26.23 41.20
N TRP A 363 -26.37 -26.92 40.65
CA TRP A 363 -26.74 -26.83 39.23
C TRP A 363 -27.78 -25.73 38.97
N MET A 364 -27.59 -24.98 37.89
CA MET A 364 -28.57 -24.08 37.30
C MET A 364 -28.73 -24.42 35.82
N SER A 365 -29.93 -24.29 35.25
CA SER A 365 -30.17 -24.54 33.82
C SER A 365 -30.92 -23.38 33.17
N LEU A 366 -30.52 -23.02 31.96
CA LEU A 366 -31.19 -22.07 31.08
C LEU A 366 -31.69 -22.80 29.83
N SER A 367 -32.89 -22.48 29.40
CA SER A 367 -33.60 -23.13 28.30
C SER A 367 -34.26 -22.10 27.37
N ALA A 368 -34.89 -22.58 26.30
CA ALA A 368 -35.70 -21.73 25.42
C ALA A 368 -36.86 -21.02 26.15
N GLN A 369 -37.36 -21.57 27.26
CA GLN A 369 -38.39 -20.92 28.07
C GLN A 369 -37.87 -19.68 28.81
N ASP A 370 -36.57 -19.65 29.07
CA ASP A 370 -35.89 -18.54 29.75
C ASP A 370 -35.43 -17.46 28.76
N GLY A 371 -35.65 -17.66 27.46
CA GLY A 371 -35.25 -16.76 26.38
C GLY A 371 -33.96 -17.15 25.66
N LEU A 372 -33.42 -18.36 25.89
CA LEU A 372 -32.25 -18.85 25.16
C LEU A 372 -32.66 -19.20 23.72
N THR A 373 -31.80 -18.89 22.76
CA THR A 373 -32.00 -19.28 21.36
C THR A 373 -32.12 -20.80 21.22
N PRO A 374 -33.09 -21.31 20.45
CA PRO A 374 -33.23 -22.75 20.23
C PRO A 374 -32.05 -23.30 19.40
N GLY A 375 -31.51 -24.43 19.82
CA GLY A 375 -30.35 -25.06 19.17
C GLY A 375 -29.33 -25.58 20.19
N ILE A 376 -28.25 -26.18 19.69
CA ILE A 376 -27.16 -26.72 20.51
C ILE A 376 -26.15 -25.60 20.78
N PRO A 377 -25.88 -25.17 22.02
CA PRO A 377 -24.86 -24.16 22.29
C PRO A 377 -23.47 -24.71 21.92
N ALA A 378 -22.95 -24.29 20.78
CA ALA A 378 -21.71 -24.80 20.20
C ALA A 378 -20.47 -24.07 20.71
N HIS A 379 -20.61 -22.80 21.05
CA HIS A 379 -19.53 -22.01 21.63
C HIS A 379 -20.07 -21.09 22.73
N MET A 380 -19.27 -20.92 23.79
CA MET A 380 -19.58 -20.04 24.91
C MET A 380 -18.37 -19.17 25.20
N SER A 381 -18.61 -17.89 25.50
CA SER A 381 -17.56 -16.95 25.88
C SER A 381 -18.09 -15.96 26.89
N GLU A 382 -17.26 -15.53 27.83
CA GLU A 382 -17.51 -14.39 28.69
C GLU A 382 -16.86 -13.15 28.08
N ASP A 383 -17.54 -12.01 28.16
CA ASP A 383 -16.94 -10.71 27.85
C ASP A 383 -16.30 -10.08 29.10
N ARG A 384 -15.48 -9.04 28.95
CA ARG A 384 -14.83 -8.33 30.07
C ARG A 384 -15.79 -7.72 31.09
N ASN A 385 -17.06 -7.53 30.73
CA ASN A 385 -18.09 -7.03 31.65
C ASN A 385 -18.75 -8.17 32.46
N GLY A 386 -18.36 -9.42 32.21
CA GLY A 386 -18.89 -10.60 32.88
C GLY A 386 -20.20 -11.13 32.30
N HIS A 387 -20.63 -10.65 31.13
CA HIS A 387 -21.77 -11.25 30.44
C HIS A 387 -21.33 -12.50 29.69
N LEU A 388 -22.20 -13.52 29.68
CA LEU A 388 -21.95 -14.74 28.93
C LEU A 388 -22.68 -14.72 27.60
N TRP A 389 -21.99 -15.15 26.57
CA TRP A 389 -22.49 -15.25 25.21
C TRP A 389 -22.55 -16.71 24.79
N PHE A 390 -23.70 -17.12 24.26
CA PHE A 390 -24.00 -18.49 23.85
C PHE A 390 -24.29 -18.51 22.35
N ALA A 391 -23.32 -18.96 21.56
CA ALA A 391 -23.50 -19.21 20.13
C ALA A 391 -24.20 -20.56 19.96
N THR A 392 -25.41 -20.54 19.40
CA THR A 392 -26.20 -21.76 19.18
C THR A 392 -26.08 -22.24 17.75
N TYR A 393 -25.79 -23.53 17.60
CA TYR A 393 -25.90 -24.24 16.34
C TYR A 393 -27.37 -24.51 16.05
N GLY A 394 -27.85 -23.99 14.92
CA GLY A 394 -29.26 -23.81 14.61
C GLY A 394 -29.49 -22.35 14.20
N ALA A 395 -30.36 -22.08 13.23
CA ALA A 395 -30.47 -20.75 12.58
C ALA A 395 -31.11 -19.65 13.46
N ALA A 396 -30.75 -19.57 14.74
CA ALA A 396 -31.38 -18.76 15.77
C ALA A 396 -30.53 -17.63 16.34
N GLY A 397 -29.26 -17.49 15.94
CA GLY A 397 -28.40 -16.36 16.35
C GLY A 397 -27.58 -16.65 17.61
N VAL A 398 -27.35 -15.61 18.41
CA VAL A 398 -26.57 -15.68 19.65
C VAL A 398 -27.36 -15.12 20.82
N SER A 399 -27.25 -15.76 21.98
CA SER A 399 -27.87 -15.27 23.22
C SER A 399 -26.83 -14.68 24.17
N ARG A 400 -27.10 -13.50 24.73
CA ARG A 400 -26.29 -12.87 25.78
C ARG A 400 -27.01 -12.93 27.12
N TRP A 401 -26.36 -13.43 28.15
CA TRP A 401 -26.83 -13.45 29.53
C TRP A 401 -26.09 -12.44 30.39
N ASP A 402 -26.84 -11.53 31.00
CA ASP A 402 -26.28 -10.45 31.83
C ASP A 402 -26.21 -10.79 33.34
N GLY A 403 -26.62 -12.00 33.72
CA GLY A 403 -26.77 -12.42 35.11
C GLY A 403 -28.23 -12.56 35.55
N GLU A 404 -29.14 -11.79 34.94
CA GLU A 404 -30.57 -11.77 35.26
C GLU A 404 -31.46 -12.15 34.07
N ARG A 405 -31.11 -11.73 32.85
CA ARG A 405 -31.92 -11.87 31.63
C ARG A 405 -31.09 -12.33 30.43
N LEU A 406 -31.79 -12.93 29.46
CA LEU A 406 -31.25 -13.31 28.16
C LEU A 406 -31.69 -12.30 27.10
N HIS A 407 -30.74 -11.84 26.31
CA HIS A 407 -30.93 -10.96 25.15
C HIS A 407 -30.53 -11.74 23.90
N VAL A 408 -31.38 -11.76 22.88
CA VAL A 408 -31.14 -12.54 21.66
C VAL A 408 -30.75 -11.61 20.53
N HIS A 409 -29.63 -11.90 19.89
CA HIS A 409 -29.16 -11.18 18.71
C HIS A 409 -29.20 -12.07 17.47
N ASP A 410 -29.85 -11.58 16.42
CA ASP A 410 -30.01 -12.28 15.14
C ASP A 410 -29.87 -11.33 13.94
N THR A 411 -30.08 -11.83 12.73
CA THR A 411 -29.95 -11.06 11.49
C THR A 411 -30.92 -9.89 11.36
N ARG A 412 -32.02 -9.86 12.12
CA ARG A 412 -32.94 -8.72 12.17
C ARG A 412 -32.33 -7.57 12.98
N GLU A 413 -31.52 -7.90 13.98
CA GLU A 413 -30.79 -6.91 14.78
C GLU A 413 -29.49 -6.44 14.12
N GLY A 414 -29.04 -7.14 13.08
CA GLY A 414 -27.90 -6.74 12.25
C GLY A 414 -26.75 -7.74 12.21
N LEU A 415 -26.86 -8.91 12.86
CA LEU A 415 -25.86 -9.98 12.72
C LEU A 415 -25.79 -10.46 11.25
N ILE A 416 -24.60 -10.71 10.71
CA ILE A 416 -24.46 -11.10 9.29
C ILE A 416 -25.16 -12.45 8.99
N ASN A 417 -25.12 -13.37 9.96
CA ASN A 417 -25.75 -14.69 9.84
C ASN A 417 -26.05 -15.31 11.22
N ASN A 418 -27.18 -16.01 11.33
CA ASN A 418 -27.64 -16.63 12.58
C ASN A 418 -26.87 -17.88 13.01
N GLN A 419 -26.01 -18.44 12.17
CA GLN A 419 -25.15 -19.57 12.54
C GLN A 419 -23.78 -19.06 12.98
N VAL A 420 -23.68 -18.67 14.26
CA VAL A 420 -22.44 -18.24 14.88
C VAL A 420 -21.59 -19.46 15.26
N ARG A 421 -20.32 -19.47 14.87
CA ARG A 421 -19.37 -20.57 15.12
C ARG A 421 -18.43 -20.27 16.30
N HIS A 422 -17.92 -19.04 16.39
CA HIS A 422 -16.98 -18.64 17.42
C HIS A 422 -17.20 -17.19 17.84
N ILE A 423 -16.87 -16.89 19.10
CA ILE A 423 -16.92 -15.54 19.68
C ILE A 423 -15.54 -15.23 20.24
N LEU A 424 -14.99 -14.08 19.87
CA LEU A 424 -13.70 -13.58 20.33
C LEU A 424 -13.87 -12.14 20.82
N GLU A 425 -13.48 -11.86 22.05
CA GLU A 425 -13.28 -10.46 22.46
C GLU A 425 -11.84 -10.06 22.14
N ASP A 426 -11.66 -8.98 21.38
CA ASP A 426 -10.35 -8.47 21.04
C ASP A 426 -9.71 -7.67 22.20
N ARG A 427 -8.46 -7.25 22.01
CA ARG A 427 -7.72 -6.46 22.99
C ARG A 427 -8.34 -5.08 23.26
N GLU A 428 -9.02 -4.51 22.27
CA GLU A 428 -9.71 -3.21 22.35
C GLU A 428 -11.09 -3.35 23.05
N GLY A 429 -11.58 -4.57 23.28
CA GLY A 429 -12.85 -4.85 23.95
C GLY A 429 -14.05 -4.97 22.99
N HIS A 430 -13.81 -5.08 21.68
CA HIS A 430 -14.87 -5.40 20.73
C HIS A 430 -15.10 -6.91 20.70
N LEU A 431 -16.37 -7.30 20.55
CA LEU A 431 -16.74 -8.69 20.39
C LEU A 431 -16.88 -9.02 18.91
N TRP A 432 -16.19 -10.06 18.46
CA TRP A 432 -16.20 -10.56 17.10
C TRP A 432 -16.89 -11.93 17.06
N PHE A 433 -17.79 -12.09 16.10
CA PHE A 433 -18.60 -13.28 15.90
C PHE A 433 -18.30 -13.84 14.52
N SER A 434 -17.71 -15.03 14.48
CA SER A 434 -17.52 -15.73 13.22
C SER A 434 -18.78 -16.47 12.83
N THR A 435 -19.10 -16.48 11.55
CA THR A 435 -20.31 -17.14 11.03
C THR A 435 -19.98 -17.96 9.78
N ILE A 436 -21.00 -18.58 9.20
CA ILE A 436 -20.89 -19.29 7.93
C ILE A 436 -20.80 -18.35 6.69
N GLU A 437 -21.10 -17.05 6.86
CA GLU A 437 -21.19 -16.07 5.75
C GLU A 437 -20.30 -14.82 5.96
N GLY A 438 -19.48 -14.81 7.02
CA GLY A 438 -18.50 -13.78 7.28
C GLY A 438 -18.27 -13.58 8.78
N ILE A 439 -17.80 -12.39 9.16
CA ILE A 439 -17.62 -11.99 10.55
C ILE A 439 -18.46 -10.77 10.89
N SER A 440 -18.96 -10.73 12.10
CA SER A 440 -19.71 -9.60 12.66
C SER A 440 -19.00 -9.08 13.90
N ARG A 441 -18.69 -7.79 13.94
CA ARG A 441 -18.23 -7.10 15.14
C ARG A 441 -19.42 -6.46 15.84
N TYR A 442 -19.52 -6.64 17.15
CA TYR A 442 -20.51 -6.02 18.01
C TYR A 442 -19.87 -4.89 18.81
N ASP A 443 -20.38 -3.67 18.57
CA ASP A 443 -19.90 -2.46 19.25
C ASP A 443 -20.74 -2.13 20.50
N GLY A 444 -21.69 -3.00 20.89
CA GLY A 444 -22.62 -2.74 22.00
C GLY A 444 -22.01 -2.68 23.41
N VAL A 445 -20.71 -2.94 23.52
CA VAL A 445 -19.91 -2.68 24.74
C VAL A 445 -19.62 -1.18 24.89
N HIS A 446 -19.38 -0.51 23.76
CA HIS A 446 -19.01 0.91 23.67
C HIS A 446 -20.20 1.80 23.28
N LEU A 447 -21.28 1.23 22.75
CA LEU A 447 -22.45 1.96 22.29
C LEU A 447 -23.74 1.31 22.79
N MET A 448 -24.68 2.13 23.28
CA MET A 448 -26.04 1.70 23.60
C MET A 448 -27.04 2.71 23.06
N HIS A 449 -28.19 2.23 22.60
CA HIS A 449 -29.26 3.07 22.09
C HIS A 449 -30.50 2.95 22.95
N LEU A 450 -31.13 4.09 23.23
CA LEU A 450 -32.47 4.17 23.78
C LEU A 450 -33.35 4.85 22.74
N THR A 451 -34.37 4.14 22.29
CA THR A 451 -35.37 4.59 21.33
C THR A 451 -36.76 4.19 21.83
N THR A 452 -37.78 4.39 21.00
CA THR A 452 -39.15 3.93 21.28
C THR A 452 -39.26 2.42 21.50
N SER A 453 -38.36 1.59 20.92
CA SER A 453 -38.37 0.13 21.18
C SER A 453 -37.93 -0.21 22.61
N GLU A 454 -37.06 0.60 23.20
CA GLU A 454 -36.54 0.41 24.56
C GLU A 454 -37.46 1.07 25.62
N GLY A 455 -38.46 1.85 25.19
CA GLY A 455 -39.46 2.45 26.06
C GLY A 455 -39.43 3.98 26.13
N LEU A 456 -38.65 4.66 25.29
CA LEU A 456 -38.78 6.11 25.15
C LEU A 456 -40.16 6.47 24.54
N PRO A 457 -40.79 7.57 24.99
CA PRO A 457 -42.06 8.01 24.44
C PRO A 457 -41.94 8.62 23.04
N SER A 458 -40.74 9.09 22.67
CA SER A 458 -40.40 9.60 21.35
C SER A 458 -38.90 9.47 21.10
N ASN A 459 -38.52 9.31 19.83
CA ASN A 459 -37.12 9.32 19.39
C ASN A 459 -36.55 10.75 19.29
N GLY A 460 -37.39 11.78 19.17
CA GLY A 460 -36.90 13.17 19.15
C GLY A 460 -36.52 13.61 20.56
N VAL A 461 -35.23 13.57 20.89
CA VAL A 461 -34.70 13.98 22.20
C VAL A 461 -33.91 15.27 22.03
N MET A 462 -34.33 16.32 22.74
CA MET A 462 -33.80 17.68 22.57
C MET A 462 -32.75 18.04 23.62
N SER A 463 -32.85 17.48 24.82
CA SER A 463 -31.98 17.80 25.94
C SER A 463 -31.81 16.60 26.86
N ALA A 464 -30.68 16.59 27.57
CA ALA A 464 -30.31 15.56 28.52
C ALA A 464 -29.61 16.20 29.72
N VAL A 465 -29.72 15.59 30.90
CA VAL A 465 -28.95 15.98 32.09
C VAL A 465 -28.82 14.80 33.05
N GLU A 466 -27.73 14.75 33.83
CA GLU A 466 -27.57 13.82 34.95
C GLU A 466 -28.00 14.51 36.26
N ASP A 467 -28.82 13.85 37.08
CA ASP A 467 -29.15 14.33 38.42
C ASP A 467 -28.08 13.97 39.46
N SER A 468 -28.15 14.56 40.66
CA SER A 468 -27.19 14.29 41.74
C SER A 468 -27.23 12.85 42.29
N ARG A 469 -28.19 12.03 41.86
CA ARG A 469 -28.31 10.60 42.19
C ARG A 469 -27.76 9.70 41.08
N GLY A 470 -27.26 10.27 39.98
CA GLY A 470 -26.72 9.56 38.83
C GLY A 470 -27.77 9.05 37.84
N ASN A 471 -29.02 9.52 37.93
CA ASN A 471 -30.03 9.19 36.91
C ASN A 471 -29.90 10.15 35.73
N MET A 472 -30.07 9.61 34.53
CA MET A 472 -30.17 10.43 33.32
C MET A 472 -31.60 10.86 33.08
N TRP A 473 -31.80 12.10 32.69
CA TRP A 473 -33.11 12.67 32.35
C TRP A 473 -33.09 13.21 30.93
N PHE A 474 -34.15 12.94 30.16
CA PHE A 474 -34.24 13.27 28.74
C PHE A 474 -35.51 14.07 28.45
N GLY A 475 -35.37 15.24 27.80
CA GLY A 475 -36.47 16.04 27.27
C GLY A 475 -36.84 15.60 25.86
N THR A 476 -38.13 15.33 25.60
CA THR A 476 -38.60 14.76 24.31
C THR A 476 -39.58 15.67 23.56
N PHE A 477 -39.66 15.50 22.24
CA PHE A 477 -40.58 16.21 21.34
C PHE A 477 -42.08 15.88 21.56
N HIS A 478 -42.40 14.90 22.40
CA HIS A 478 -43.78 14.50 22.73
C HIS A 478 -44.27 14.99 24.10
N GLY A 479 -43.55 15.92 24.73
CA GLY A 479 -44.04 16.61 25.93
C GLY A 479 -43.81 15.82 27.20
N SER A 480 -42.85 14.91 27.16
CA SER A 480 -42.47 14.05 28.26
C SER A 480 -41.02 14.27 28.64
N VAL A 481 -40.78 14.15 29.93
CA VAL A 481 -39.43 14.00 30.48
C VAL A 481 -39.28 12.54 30.88
N THR A 482 -38.19 11.88 30.47
CA THR A 482 -37.95 10.47 30.79
C THR A 482 -36.71 10.33 31.66
N ARG A 483 -36.85 9.67 32.81
CA ARG A 483 -35.74 9.27 33.69
C ARG A 483 -35.25 7.88 33.32
N TYR A 484 -33.93 7.69 33.30
CA TYR A 484 -33.24 6.43 33.20
C TYR A 484 -32.37 6.21 34.44
N ASP A 485 -32.64 5.14 35.21
CA ASP A 485 -31.95 4.83 36.46
C ASP A 485 -30.73 3.91 36.31
N GLY A 486 -30.28 3.68 35.07
CA GLY A 486 -29.25 2.68 34.74
C GLY A 486 -29.82 1.33 34.33
N SER A 487 -31.12 1.08 34.53
CA SER A 487 -31.78 -0.18 34.17
C SER A 487 -33.14 -0.01 33.50
N ARG A 488 -33.91 1.01 33.90
CA ARG A 488 -35.31 1.21 33.49
C ARG A 488 -35.58 2.64 33.08
N LEU A 489 -36.49 2.79 32.12
CA LEU A 489 -37.05 4.07 31.72
C LEU A 489 -38.37 4.33 32.45
N LYS A 490 -38.51 5.54 33.00
CA LYS A 490 -39.76 6.05 33.58
C LYS A 490 -40.08 7.41 32.97
N SER A 491 -41.19 7.49 32.27
CA SER A 491 -41.62 8.70 31.55
C SER A 491 -42.68 9.46 32.34
N PHE A 492 -42.50 10.78 32.44
CA PHE A 492 -43.41 11.74 33.05
C PHE A 492 -44.04 12.57 31.93
N ALA A 493 -45.34 12.38 31.71
CA ALA A 493 -46.07 13.21 30.75
C ALA A 493 -46.39 14.57 31.40
N ILE A 494 -45.81 15.64 30.86
CA ILE A 494 -45.87 16.99 31.47
C ILE A 494 -46.64 18.00 30.61
N GLY A 495 -47.36 17.54 29.59
CA GLY A 495 -48.19 18.37 28.71
C GLY A 495 -49.01 17.57 27.69
N PRO A 496 -49.79 18.24 26.83
CA PRO A 496 -50.55 17.61 25.75
C PRO A 496 -49.63 16.94 24.71
N ARG A 497 -50.16 15.92 24.02
CA ARG A 497 -49.50 15.31 22.86
C ARG A 497 -49.20 16.42 21.85
N MET A 498 -47.94 16.52 21.38
CA MET A 498 -47.38 17.60 20.52
C MET A 498 -46.78 18.83 21.25
N SER A 499 -46.37 18.69 22.51
CA SER A 499 -45.51 19.69 23.18
C SER A 499 -44.04 19.26 23.11
N THR A 500 -43.11 20.21 23.05
CA THR A 500 -41.66 19.94 23.04
C THR A 500 -41.08 20.33 24.39
N VAL A 501 -40.26 19.45 24.97
CA VAL A 501 -39.38 19.80 26.08
C VAL A 501 -38.05 20.22 25.48
N TRP A 502 -37.75 21.52 25.49
CA TRP A 502 -36.55 22.05 24.83
C TRP A 502 -35.30 21.82 25.67
N SER A 503 -35.33 22.21 26.93
CA SER A 503 -34.18 22.11 27.84
C SER A 503 -34.58 21.50 29.19
N VAL A 504 -33.65 20.78 29.81
CA VAL A 504 -33.78 20.19 31.14
C VAL A 504 -32.54 20.55 31.96
N ALA A 505 -32.72 20.89 33.23
CA ALA A 505 -31.63 21.24 34.13
C ALA A 505 -31.77 20.50 35.46
N ALA A 506 -30.67 19.95 35.95
CA ALA A 506 -30.64 19.31 37.27
C ALA A 506 -30.67 20.38 38.37
N ASP A 507 -31.38 20.06 39.44
CA ASP A 507 -31.46 20.85 40.66
C ASP A 507 -30.40 20.37 41.66
N ALA A 508 -29.82 21.28 42.44
CA ALA A 508 -28.88 20.96 43.52
C ALA A 508 -29.48 19.98 44.55
N ASP A 509 -30.79 20.02 44.75
CA ASP A 509 -31.53 19.16 45.66
C ASP A 509 -31.87 17.76 45.10
N GLY A 510 -31.45 17.44 43.88
CA GLY A 510 -31.71 16.15 43.21
C GLY A 510 -33.09 16.04 42.52
N GLY A 511 -33.73 17.18 42.25
CA GLY A 511 -34.84 17.29 41.29
C GLY A 511 -34.36 17.65 39.89
N VAL A 512 -35.28 17.76 38.93
CA VAL A 512 -35.01 18.23 37.57
C VAL A 512 -36.06 19.25 37.15
N TRP A 513 -35.61 20.35 36.56
CA TRP A 513 -36.43 21.35 35.91
C TRP A 513 -36.52 21.06 34.41
N ALA A 514 -37.67 21.33 33.80
CA ALA A 514 -37.92 21.11 32.39
C ALA A 514 -38.68 22.29 31.78
N ALA A 515 -38.16 22.82 30.68
CA ALA A 515 -38.76 23.87 29.87
C ALA A 515 -39.65 23.27 28.78
N ARG A 516 -40.98 23.45 28.89
CA ARG A 516 -41.96 22.94 27.93
C ARG A 516 -42.57 24.07 27.11
N SER A 517 -42.63 23.87 25.80
CA SER A 517 -43.35 24.72 24.85
C SER A 517 -44.36 23.92 24.04
N SER A 518 -45.52 24.52 23.75
CA SER A 518 -46.47 24.04 22.73
C SER A 518 -47.06 25.22 21.96
N HIS A 519 -47.76 24.95 20.86
CA HIS A 519 -48.42 26.00 20.06
C HIS A 519 -49.42 26.85 20.88
N ASP A 520 -50.03 26.28 21.92
CA ASP A 520 -51.11 26.91 22.68
C ASP A 520 -50.75 27.20 24.15
N SER A 521 -49.62 26.69 24.67
CA SER A 521 -49.26 26.85 26.09
C SER A 521 -47.78 26.57 26.36
N SER A 522 -47.23 27.31 27.32
CA SER A 522 -45.88 27.09 27.82
C SER A 522 -45.90 26.84 29.32
N ALA A 523 -44.97 26.03 29.79
CA ALA A 523 -44.82 25.76 31.21
C ALA A 523 -43.38 25.42 31.56
N VAL A 524 -43.03 25.73 32.79
CA VAL A 524 -41.82 25.23 33.43
C VAL A 524 -42.25 24.18 34.44
N VAL A 525 -41.60 23.03 34.46
CA VAL A 525 -42.00 21.89 35.29
C VAL A 525 -40.83 21.49 36.16
N ARG A 526 -41.06 21.29 37.46
CA ARG A 526 -40.10 20.71 38.39
C ARG A 526 -40.54 19.29 38.75
N ILE A 527 -39.64 18.33 38.62
CA ILE A 527 -39.85 16.93 38.97
C ILE A 527 -38.93 16.58 40.13
N ARG A 528 -39.48 16.10 41.25
CA ARG A 528 -38.71 15.66 42.43
C ARG A 528 -39.43 14.52 43.11
N ASP A 529 -38.71 13.44 43.42
CA ASP A 529 -39.26 12.24 44.10
C ASP A 529 -40.55 11.72 43.44
N ASP A 530 -40.56 11.75 42.09
CA ASP A 530 -41.69 11.40 41.21
C ASP A 530 -42.92 12.33 41.29
N GLU A 531 -42.87 13.40 42.11
CA GLU A 531 -43.85 14.48 42.10
C GLU A 531 -43.54 15.50 41.01
N VAL A 532 -44.60 15.99 40.35
CA VAL A 532 -44.50 16.94 39.23
C VAL A 532 -45.22 18.22 39.62
N VAL A 533 -44.49 19.34 39.64
CA VAL A 533 -45.01 20.68 39.91
C VAL A 533 -44.89 21.52 38.65
N THR A 534 -45.99 22.14 38.22
CA THR A 534 -46.07 22.90 36.97
C THR A 534 -46.27 24.38 37.25
N PHE A 535 -45.44 25.22 36.64
CA PHE A 535 -45.53 26.68 36.61
C PHE A 535 -45.94 27.12 35.20
N ASP A 536 -47.00 27.91 35.11
CA ASP A 536 -47.60 28.35 33.86
C ASP A 536 -47.86 29.87 33.90
N ARG A 537 -48.68 30.37 32.98
CA ARG A 537 -49.05 31.79 32.91
C ARG A 537 -49.62 32.33 34.23
N GLN A 538 -50.35 31.53 35.01
CA GLN A 538 -50.91 31.98 36.28
C GLN A 538 -49.82 32.26 37.33
N HIS A 539 -48.65 31.65 37.15
CA HIS A 539 -47.51 31.78 38.02
C HIS A 539 -46.49 32.83 37.54
N GLY A 540 -46.74 33.51 36.42
CA GLY A 540 -45.83 34.52 35.86
C GLY A 540 -44.88 34.01 34.77
N VAL A 541 -45.06 32.77 34.29
CA VAL A 541 -44.34 32.28 33.11
C VAL A 541 -44.93 32.93 31.84
N PRO A 542 -44.12 33.49 30.93
CA PRO A 542 -44.60 34.01 29.64
C PRO A 542 -45.39 32.98 28.81
N GLU A 543 -46.24 33.47 27.89
CA GLU A 543 -47.07 32.60 27.02
C GLU A 543 -46.22 31.78 26.04
N ASP A 544 -45.16 32.38 25.50
CA ASP A 544 -44.20 31.64 24.68
C ASP A 544 -43.26 30.80 25.51
N GLY A 545 -42.77 29.72 24.91
CA GLY A 545 -42.04 28.69 25.64
C GLY A 545 -40.59 29.09 25.87
N PRO A 546 -40.02 28.71 27.03
CA PRO A 546 -38.60 28.87 27.23
C PRO A 546 -37.82 27.95 26.28
N TYR A 547 -36.77 28.49 25.66
CA TYR A 547 -35.86 27.72 24.79
C TYR A 547 -34.79 27.01 25.61
N ASP A 548 -34.26 27.68 26.62
CA ASP A 548 -33.20 27.17 27.47
C ASP A 548 -33.48 27.48 28.96
N ILE A 549 -32.90 26.66 29.83
CA ILE A 549 -33.09 26.73 31.29
C ILE A 549 -31.75 26.51 31.98
N LEU A 550 -31.39 27.45 32.86
CA LEU A 550 -30.20 27.36 33.68
C LEU A 550 -30.62 27.39 35.15
N ALA A 551 -30.37 26.30 35.86
CA ALA A 551 -30.58 26.21 37.30
C ALA A 551 -29.24 26.36 38.01
N ASP A 552 -29.13 27.36 38.89
CA ASP A 552 -27.93 27.62 39.68
C ASP A 552 -28.26 28.04 41.12
N ALA A 553 -27.24 28.43 41.89
CA ALA A 553 -27.41 28.84 43.29
C ALA A 553 -28.23 30.13 43.47
N ASP A 554 -28.33 30.98 42.45
CA ASP A 554 -29.06 32.26 42.49
C ASP A 554 -30.51 32.14 41.99
N GLY A 555 -30.92 30.94 41.56
CA GLY A 555 -32.27 30.63 41.13
C GLY A 555 -32.30 29.96 39.75
N LEU A 556 -33.43 30.13 39.07
CA LEU A 556 -33.69 29.56 37.75
C LEU A 556 -33.75 30.67 36.70
N TRP A 557 -32.96 30.56 35.66
CA TRP A 557 -32.94 31.48 34.52
C TRP A 557 -33.53 30.83 33.28
N LEU A 558 -34.27 31.61 32.50
CA LEU A 558 -35.07 31.14 31.35
C LEU A 558 -34.97 32.10 30.18
N THR A 559 -34.79 31.57 28.97
CA THR A 559 -34.76 32.36 27.72
C THR A 559 -36.09 32.28 26.96
N PHE A 560 -36.57 33.40 26.42
CA PHE A 560 -37.79 33.46 25.60
C PHE A 560 -37.49 34.12 24.24
N GLY A 561 -38.26 33.78 23.20
CA GLY A 561 -37.90 34.25 21.85
C GLY A 561 -39.00 34.47 20.80
N ARG A 562 -40.29 34.43 21.12
CA ARG A 562 -41.37 34.57 20.10
C ARG A 562 -42.38 35.71 20.31
N THR A 563 -42.61 36.20 21.52
CA THR A 563 -43.54 37.31 21.79
C THR A 563 -42.83 38.46 22.46
N PHE A 564 -43.31 39.67 22.16
CA PHE A 564 -42.83 40.90 22.74
C PHE A 564 -43.63 41.23 24.02
N PRO A 565 -42.97 41.60 25.14
CA PRO A 565 -41.52 41.64 25.30
C PRO A 565 -40.95 40.24 25.56
N GLY A 566 -40.03 39.80 24.69
CA GLY A 566 -39.16 38.66 24.95
C GLY A 566 -38.04 39.11 25.87
N GLY A 567 -37.35 38.17 26.52
CA GLY A 567 -36.32 38.53 27.47
C GLY A 567 -35.82 37.40 28.34
N LEU A 568 -34.92 37.75 29.24
CA LEU A 568 -34.35 36.84 30.23
C LEU A 568 -35.24 36.86 31.47
N VAL A 569 -35.82 35.72 31.82
CA VAL A 569 -36.65 35.59 33.03
C VAL A 569 -35.86 34.89 34.12
N ARG A 570 -35.93 35.44 35.33
CA ARG A 570 -35.38 34.87 36.55
C ARG A 570 -36.51 34.45 37.47
N PHE A 571 -36.38 33.27 38.08
CA PHE A 571 -37.21 32.80 39.17
C PHE A 571 -36.34 32.60 40.41
N ASP A 572 -36.64 33.32 41.48
CA ASP A 572 -35.88 33.34 42.74
C ASP A 572 -36.36 32.29 43.76
N GLY A 573 -37.32 31.44 43.37
CA GLY A 573 -37.98 30.48 44.24
C GLY A 573 -39.36 30.93 44.72
N ALA A 574 -39.71 32.21 44.59
CA ALA A 574 -41.00 32.77 44.94
C ALA A 574 -41.70 33.45 43.75
N GLU A 575 -40.99 34.29 43.00
CA GLU A 575 -41.56 35.11 41.92
C GLU A 575 -40.73 35.05 40.63
N PHE A 576 -41.40 35.26 39.48
CA PHE A 576 -40.77 35.40 38.17
C PHE A 576 -40.60 36.88 37.83
N SER A 577 -39.39 37.29 37.44
CA SER A 577 -39.04 38.65 36.99
C SER A 577 -38.39 38.63 35.61
N THR A 578 -38.70 39.61 34.74
CA THR A 578 -38.21 39.66 33.36
C THR A 578 -37.27 40.85 33.15
N LEU A 579 -36.10 40.58 32.55
CA LEU A 579 -35.19 41.58 31.99
C LEU A 579 -35.38 41.65 30.47
N SER A 580 -35.63 42.86 29.96
CA SER A 580 -36.04 43.14 28.58
C SER A 580 -35.12 44.16 27.91
N LEU A 581 -35.44 44.54 26.66
CA LEU A 581 -34.76 45.65 25.96
C LEU A 581 -34.79 46.97 26.76
N MET A 582 -35.83 47.19 27.58
CA MET A 582 -35.94 48.39 28.41
C MET A 582 -34.93 48.41 29.55
N ASP A 583 -34.42 47.23 29.92
CA ASP A 583 -33.46 47.03 31.01
C ASP A 583 -32.01 46.98 30.48
N GLY A 584 -31.80 47.23 29.18
CA GLY A 584 -30.48 47.30 28.55
C GLY A 584 -30.06 46.04 27.79
N LEU A 585 -30.90 45.01 27.72
CA LEU A 585 -30.65 43.82 26.92
C LEU A 585 -30.57 44.19 25.42
N PRO A 586 -29.54 43.77 24.65
CA PRO A 586 -29.36 44.20 23.26
C PRO A 586 -30.33 43.54 22.26
N GLY A 587 -30.98 42.42 22.63
CA GLY A 587 -31.92 41.69 21.79
C GLY A 587 -32.94 40.89 22.60
N ASP A 588 -34.10 40.60 22.02
CA ASP A 588 -35.24 39.98 22.71
C ASP A 588 -35.51 38.52 22.33
N ARG A 589 -34.70 37.95 21.41
CA ARG A 589 -34.76 36.54 21.01
C ARG A 589 -33.58 35.76 21.54
N LEU A 590 -33.74 35.25 22.76
CA LEU A 590 -32.69 34.53 23.47
C LEU A 590 -32.71 33.02 23.11
N GLN A 591 -31.55 32.41 22.94
CA GLN A 591 -31.37 31.02 22.49
C GLN A 591 -30.64 30.14 23.50
N SER A 592 -29.58 30.67 24.14
CA SER A 592 -28.73 29.90 25.06
C SER A 592 -28.31 30.74 26.26
N LEU A 593 -28.08 30.07 27.38
CA LEU A 593 -27.55 30.66 28.61
C LEU A 593 -26.34 29.89 29.12
N HIS A 594 -25.33 30.63 29.57
CA HIS A 594 -24.20 30.05 30.27
C HIS A 594 -23.73 30.97 31.37
N ARG A 595 -23.33 30.42 32.52
CA ARG A 595 -22.70 31.19 33.59
C ARG A 595 -21.21 30.89 33.61
N ASP A 596 -20.40 31.94 33.48
CA ASP A 596 -18.95 31.79 33.56
C ASP A 596 -18.47 31.62 35.01
N ARG A 597 -17.17 31.39 35.16
CA ARG A 597 -16.52 31.20 36.47
C ARG A 597 -16.48 32.45 37.33
N ASP A 598 -16.58 33.63 36.74
CA ASP A 598 -16.67 34.90 37.45
C ASP A 598 -18.11 35.19 37.92
N GLY A 599 -19.06 34.31 37.58
CA GLY A 599 -20.47 34.43 37.92
C GLY A 599 -21.27 35.30 36.96
N LYS A 600 -20.69 35.74 35.83
CA LYS A 600 -21.38 36.53 34.81
C LYS A 600 -22.21 35.63 33.92
N LEU A 601 -23.37 36.14 33.51
CA LEU A 601 -24.27 35.43 32.61
C LEU A 601 -23.98 35.81 31.16
N TRP A 602 -23.77 34.81 30.33
CA TRP A 602 -23.59 34.92 28.89
C TRP A 602 -24.86 34.43 28.20
N ILE A 603 -25.39 35.25 27.30
CA ILE A 603 -26.71 35.09 26.70
C ILE A 603 -26.53 35.10 25.19
N GLY A 604 -26.78 33.96 24.56
CA GLY A 604 -26.76 33.84 23.10
C GLY A 604 -28.09 34.28 22.52
N MET A 605 -28.06 35.06 21.45
CA MET A 605 -29.25 35.58 20.79
C MET A 605 -29.39 35.05 19.37
N PHE A 606 -30.63 35.03 18.86
CA PHE A 606 -30.89 34.77 17.44
C PHE A 606 -30.76 36.07 16.65
N ALA A 607 -29.80 36.11 15.72
CA ALA A 607 -29.48 37.27 14.88
C ALA A 607 -29.15 38.56 15.66
N GLY A 608 -28.56 38.42 16.85
CA GLY A 608 -28.22 39.55 17.71
C GLY A 608 -26.89 39.41 18.45
N GLY A 609 -26.10 38.36 18.22
CA GLY A 609 -24.80 38.13 18.86
C GLY A 609 -24.91 37.58 20.27
N VAL A 610 -24.03 38.04 21.15
CA VAL A 610 -23.93 37.61 22.54
C VAL A 610 -24.06 38.81 23.48
N ALA A 611 -24.82 38.65 24.56
CA ALA A 611 -24.87 39.61 25.65
C ALA A 611 -24.20 39.04 26.91
N ARG A 612 -23.35 39.82 27.56
CA ARG A 612 -22.78 39.50 28.87
C ARG A 612 -23.44 40.36 29.93
N TYR A 613 -23.98 39.74 30.96
CA TYR A 613 -24.64 40.38 32.08
C TYR A 613 -23.86 40.15 33.37
N ASP A 614 -23.51 41.23 34.06
CA ASP A 614 -22.73 41.21 35.31
C ASP A 614 -23.61 41.31 36.57
N GLY A 615 -24.93 41.38 36.41
CA GLY A 615 -25.90 41.62 37.48
C GLY A 615 -26.50 43.03 37.47
N ASP A 616 -25.83 44.00 36.84
CA ASP A 616 -26.27 45.40 36.77
C ASP A 616 -26.41 45.90 35.33
N SER A 617 -25.52 45.49 34.41
CA SER A 617 -25.42 46.01 33.05
C SER A 617 -25.16 44.93 32.00
N PHE A 618 -25.47 45.25 30.75
CA PHE A 618 -25.22 44.38 29.59
C PHE A 618 -24.10 44.92 28.71
N GLU A 619 -23.16 44.05 28.34
CA GLU A 619 -22.18 44.25 27.27
C GLU A 619 -22.56 43.40 26.06
N HIS A 620 -22.43 43.94 24.85
CA HIS A 620 -22.81 43.27 23.60
C HIS A 620 -21.57 42.95 22.76
N LEU A 621 -21.52 41.73 22.21
CA LEU A 621 -20.49 41.27 21.29
C LEU A 621 -21.16 40.67 20.04
N GLY A 622 -20.77 41.15 18.86
CA GLY A 622 -21.28 40.69 17.58
C GLY A 622 -20.18 40.41 16.55
N THR A 623 -20.58 40.27 15.28
CA THR A 623 -19.66 40.04 14.17
C THR A 623 -18.68 41.19 13.94
N ALA A 624 -19.07 42.41 14.30
CA ALA A 624 -18.19 43.57 14.27
C ALA A 624 -17.00 43.44 15.24
N ASP A 625 -17.15 42.64 16.30
CA ASP A 625 -16.13 42.41 17.32
C ASP A 625 -15.29 41.15 17.03
N GLY A 626 -15.65 40.36 16.00
CA GLY A 626 -14.92 39.15 15.58
C GLY A 626 -15.71 37.84 15.71
N LEU A 627 -16.93 37.86 16.24
CA LEU A 627 -17.81 36.68 16.29
C LEU A 627 -18.09 36.15 14.86
N ALA A 628 -18.07 34.84 14.66
CA ALA A 628 -18.24 34.27 13.31
C ALA A 628 -19.65 34.50 12.73
N HIS A 629 -20.67 34.57 13.58
CA HIS A 629 -22.07 34.72 13.15
C HIS A 629 -22.96 35.27 14.27
N GLU A 630 -23.97 36.07 13.91
CA GLU A 630 -24.88 36.77 14.86
C GLU A 630 -25.91 35.87 15.56
N SER A 631 -26.02 34.62 15.16
CA SER A 631 -26.93 33.65 15.81
C SER A 631 -26.11 32.64 16.59
N VAL A 632 -26.22 32.71 17.93
CA VAL A 632 -25.47 31.87 18.87
C VAL A 632 -26.42 30.90 19.56
N TRP A 633 -26.15 29.61 19.41
CA TRP A 633 -27.02 28.51 19.83
C TRP A 633 -26.52 27.77 21.07
N SER A 634 -25.22 27.84 21.35
CA SER A 634 -24.63 27.26 22.55
C SER A 634 -23.45 28.08 23.01
N ILE A 635 -23.22 28.09 24.33
CA ILE A 635 -22.13 28.82 24.97
C ILE A 635 -21.50 27.90 26.01
N LEU A 636 -20.17 27.87 26.07
CA LEU A 636 -19.41 27.15 27.09
C LEU A 636 -18.20 27.97 27.51
N SER A 637 -17.87 27.97 28.80
CA SER A 637 -16.56 28.41 29.30
C SER A 637 -15.69 27.20 29.58
N ASP A 638 -14.56 27.07 28.92
CA ASP A 638 -13.66 25.93 29.08
C ASP A 638 -12.82 26.01 30.37
N SER A 639 -12.05 24.95 30.61
CA SER A 639 -11.24 24.86 31.80
C SER A 639 -10.03 25.81 31.83
N ALA A 640 -9.62 26.32 30.67
CA ALA A 640 -8.57 27.33 30.52
C ALA A 640 -9.09 28.77 30.69
N GLY A 641 -10.41 28.97 30.72
CA GLY A 641 -11.07 30.26 30.88
C GLY A 641 -11.46 30.94 29.57
N ALA A 642 -11.31 30.27 28.42
CA ALA A 642 -11.83 30.78 27.15
C ALA A 642 -13.31 30.45 26.99
N LEU A 643 -14.03 31.32 26.28
CA LEU A 643 -15.44 31.14 25.96
C LEU A 643 -15.58 30.59 24.54
N TRP A 644 -16.50 29.66 24.36
CA TRP A 644 -16.79 29.00 23.10
C TRP A 644 -18.24 29.24 22.73
N PHE A 645 -18.47 29.73 21.51
CA PHE A 645 -19.78 30.09 21.00
C PHE A 645 -20.10 29.22 19.78
N GLY A 646 -21.11 28.36 19.91
CA GLY A 646 -21.62 27.55 18.82
C GLY A 646 -22.60 28.38 18.01
N THR A 647 -22.39 28.47 16.69
CA THR A 647 -23.15 29.40 15.85
C THR A 647 -24.01 28.71 14.79
N PHE A 648 -24.99 29.45 14.26
CA PHE A 648 -25.86 29.01 13.16
C PHE A 648 -25.19 29.21 11.80
N GLY A 649 -24.18 28.40 11.48
CA GLY A 649 -23.56 28.34 10.15
C GLY A 649 -22.20 29.02 10.04
N GLY A 650 -21.69 29.67 11.09
CA GLY A 650 -20.33 30.21 11.16
C GLY A 650 -19.30 29.29 11.83
N GLY A 651 -19.72 28.08 12.25
CA GLY A 651 -18.88 27.18 13.03
C GLY A 651 -18.85 27.55 14.51
N VAL A 652 -17.68 27.43 15.13
CA VAL A 652 -17.44 27.75 16.54
C VAL A 652 -16.51 28.96 16.63
N SER A 653 -16.87 29.93 17.47
CA SER A 653 -16.00 31.05 17.83
C SER A 653 -15.46 30.86 19.25
N ARG A 654 -14.14 30.82 19.40
CA ARG A 654 -13.43 30.85 20.67
C ARG A 654 -13.03 32.28 21.00
N PHE A 655 -13.23 32.70 22.24
CA PHE A 655 -12.90 34.03 22.74
C PHE A 655 -12.03 33.91 24.00
N ASP A 656 -10.81 34.44 23.94
CA ASP A 656 -9.85 34.40 25.05
C ASP A 656 -10.01 35.56 26.05
N GLY A 657 -11.06 36.38 25.86
CA GLY A 657 -11.28 37.62 26.59
C GLY A 657 -10.78 38.88 25.85
N ARG A 658 -10.11 38.72 24.70
CA ARG A 658 -9.59 39.82 23.88
C ARG A 658 -9.89 39.64 22.40
N GLU A 659 -9.61 38.46 21.85
CA GLU A 659 -9.72 38.16 20.43
C GLU A 659 -10.58 36.92 20.17
N PHE A 660 -11.22 36.91 18.99
CA PHE A 660 -11.98 35.77 18.50
C PHE A 660 -11.15 34.93 17.53
N GLU A 661 -11.24 33.62 17.70
CA GLU A 661 -10.71 32.62 16.78
C GLU A 661 -11.86 31.72 16.29
N THR A 662 -11.96 31.51 14.98
CA THR A 662 -13.06 30.73 14.39
C THR A 662 -12.58 29.37 13.88
N PHE A 663 -13.38 28.36 14.16
CA PHE A 663 -13.24 26.97 13.72
C PHE A 663 -14.46 26.58 12.88
N ASP A 664 -14.25 26.26 11.61
CA ASP A 664 -15.28 25.87 10.64
C ASP A 664 -14.95 24.50 10.02
N ARG A 665 -15.74 24.07 9.02
CA ARG A 665 -15.48 22.83 8.27
C ARG A 665 -14.09 22.73 7.64
N ASN A 666 -13.52 23.85 7.18
CA ASN A 666 -12.20 23.86 6.57
C ASN A 666 -11.08 23.72 7.62
N ARG A 667 -11.38 24.02 8.89
CA ARG A 667 -10.48 23.89 10.04
C ARG A 667 -10.76 22.65 10.90
N GLY A 668 -11.49 21.67 10.37
CA GLY A 668 -11.65 20.34 10.97
C GLY A 668 -12.99 20.05 11.63
N LEU A 669 -13.89 21.04 11.72
CA LEU A 669 -15.24 20.82 12.27
C LEU A 669 -16.08 19.95 11.31
N ALA A 670 -16.93 19.08 11.82
CA ALA A 670 -17.77 18.21 10.97
C ALA A 670 -18.85 18.99 10.20
N HIS A 671 -19.35 20.09 10.78
CA HIS A 671 -20.43 20.91 10.22
C HIS A 671 -20.50 22.29 10.89
N ASP A 672 -20.82 23.34 10.15
CA ASP A 672 -20.76 24.74 10.66
C ASP A 672 -21.97 25.17 11.51
N TYR A 673 -22.96 24.30 11.63
CA TYR A 673 -24.13 24.52 12.50
C TYR A 673 -23.93 23.74 13.78
N VAL A 674 -23.56 24.45 14.84
CA VAL A 674 -23.18 23.86 16.14
C VAL A 674 -24.32 24.09 17.12
N LEU A 675 -24.92 22.99 17.57
CA LEU A 675 -26.10 22.97 18.44
C LEU A 675 -25.71 23.00 19.91
N SER A 676 -24.70 22.24 20.31
CA SER A 676 -24.24 22.11 21.69
C SER A 676 -22.72 22.03 21.79
N ILE A 677 -22.20 22.46 22.93
CA ILE A 677 -20.78 22.39 23.28
C ILE A 677 -20.68 21.83 24.69
N MET A 678 -19.81 20.85 24.89
CA MET A 678 -19.51 20.27 26.19
C MET A 678 -18.00 20.07 26.33
N GLU A 679 -17.42 20.42 27.47
CA GLU A 679 -16.05 20.04 27.82
C GLU A 679 -16.10 18.80 28.71
N ASP A 680 -15.30 17.78 28.39
CA ASP A 680 -15.22 16.57 29.19
C ASP A 680 -14.18 16.70 30.31
N ARG A 681 -14.17 15.75 31.24
CA ARG A 681 -13.22 15.74 32.37
C ARG A 681 -11.74 15.63 31.96
N LEU A 682 -11.45 15.30 30.70
CA LEU A 682 -10.10 15.28 30.15
C LEU A 682 -9.70 16.62 29.51
N GLY A 683 -10.60 17.61 29.50
CA GLY A 683 -10.39 18.93 28.88
C GLY A 683 -10.63 18.95 27.38
N ARG A 684 -11.27 17.91 26.82
CA ARG A 684 -11.60 17.84 25.39
C ARG A 684 -12.96 18.47 25.15
N LEU A 685 -13.09 19.19 24.05
CA LEU A 685 -14.31 19.87 23.64
C LEU A 685 -15.09 19.01 22.65
N TRP A 686 -16.37 18.85 22.91
CA TRP A 686 -17.31 18.10 22.10
C TRP A 686 -18.34 19.06 21.53
N PHE A 687 -18.45 19.07 20.20
CA PHE A 687 -19.35 19.94 19.45
C PHE A 687 -20.45 19.09 18.81
N GLY A 688 -21.66 19.17 19.35
CA GLY A 688 -22.85 18.59 18.73
C GLY A 688 -23.27 19.43 17.53
N THR A 689 -23.43 18.80 16.36
CA THR A 689 -23.76 19.53 15.12
C THR A 689 -25.13 19.14 14.57
N PHE A 690 -25.70 19.97 13.70
CA PHE A 690 -27.01 19.70 13.10
C PHE A 690 -27.02 18.53 12.08
N GLY A 691 -25.88 18.17 11.49
CA GLY A 691 -25.84 17.18 10.42
C GLY A 691 -24.52 16.43 10.21
N GLY A 692 -23.45 16.85 10.87
CA GLY A 692 -22.14 16.19 10.83
C GLY A 692 -21.91 15.15 11.93
N GLY A 693 -22.84 15.03 12.90
CA GLY A 693 -22.63 14.27 14.13
C GLY A 693 -21.92 15.13 15.18
N ILE A 694 -20.92 14.56 15.84
CA ILE A 694 -20.13 15.18 16.90
C ILE A 694 -18.72 15.46 16.36
N SER A 695 -18.19 16.65 16.62
CA SER A 695 -16.74 16.91 16.48
C SER A 695 -16.10 16.94 17.87
N VAL A 696 -15.04 16.17 18.09
CA VAL A 696 -14.27 16.16 19.35
C VAL A 696 -12.91 16.79 19.09
N TYR A 697 -12.48 17.67 19.97
CA TYR A 697 -11.25 18.46 19.86
C TYR A 697 -10.48 18.47 21.17
N ASP A 698 -9.18 18.17 21.13
CA ASP A 698 -8.28 18.15 22.30
C ASP A 698 -7.33 19.35 22.38
N GLY A 699 -7.52 20.37 21.52
CA GLY A 699 -6.59 21.49 21.38
C GLY A 699 -5.62 21.35 20.20
N LEU A 700 -5.49 20.16 19.60
CA LEU A 700 -4.65 19.93 18.42
C LEU A 700 -5.41 19.23 17.29
N VAL A 701 -6.12 18.14 17.59
CA VAL A 701 -6.73 17.24 16.61
C VAL A 701 -8.25 17.30 16.69
N PHE A 702 -8.91 17.40 15.53
CA PHE A 702 -10.36 17.17 15.39
C PHE A 702 -10.66 15.75 14.93
N GLN A 703 -11.58 15.10 15.63
CA GLN A 703 -12.21 13.84 15.20
C GLN A 703 -13.72 13.97 15.10
N THR A 704 -14.33 13.12 14.28
CA THR A 704 -15.78 13.12 14.06
C THR A 704 -16.38 11.77 14.38
N ILE A 705 -17.44 11.79 15.20
CA ILE A 705 -18.30 10.65 15.52
C ILE A 705 -19.67 10.91 14.88
N SER A 706 -20.14 10.00 14.04
CA SER A 706 -21.36 10.16 13.24
C SER A 706 -22.18 8.85 13.18
N ARG A 707 -23.24 8.81 12.36
CA ARG A 707 -23.99 7.56 12.11
C ARG A 707 -23.11 6.44 11.57
N ARG A 708 -22.04 6.77 10.84
CA ARG A 708 -21.06 5.76 10.36
C ARG A 708 -20.30 5.09 11.50
N ASP A 709 -20.25 5.74 12.66
CA ASP A 709 -19.55 5.28 13.86
C ASP A 709 -20.49 4.57 14.84
N GLY A 710 -21.79 4.60 14.55
CA GLY A 710 -22.85 3.97 15.34
C GLY A 710 -23.80 4.95 16.03
N LEU A 711 -23.74 6.26 15.78
CA LEU A 711 -24.78 7.17 16.30
C LEU A 711 -26.15 6.91 15.63
N LEU A 712 -27.24 7.12 16.38
CA LEU A 712 -28.61 7.01 15.82
C LEU A 712 -28.90 8.09 14.77
N ASN A 713 -28.40 9.31 14.98
CA ASN A 713 -28.58 10.44 14.08
C ASN A 713 -27.36 11.38 14.14
N ASN A 714 -27.12 12.12 13.05
CA ASN A 714 -26.08 13.14 12.96
C ASN A 714 -26.53 14.52 13.44
N ALA A 715 -27.82 14.73 13.67
CA ALA A 715 -28.36 15.91 14.34
C ALA A 715 -28.27 15.69 15.85
N VAL A 716 -27.28 16.31 16.50
CA VAL A 716 -26.95 16.13 17.91
C VAL A 716 -27.34 17.38 18.69
N HIS A 717 -28.41 17.30 19.45
CA HIS A 717 -28.94 18.45 20.19
C HIS A 717 -28.18 18.71 21.49
N GLU A 718 -27.85 17.66 22.25
CA GLU A 718 -27.22 17.77 23.57
C GLU A 718 -26.20 16.64 23.78
N ILE A 719 -25.11 16.93 24.49
CA ILE A 719 -24.08 15.96 24.88
C ILE A 719 -23.79 16.14 26.37
N VAL A 720 -23.91 15.05 27.15
CA VAL A 720 -23.64 15.06 28.59
C VAL A 720 -22.69 13.95 28.97
N GLU A 721 -21.61 14.26 29.68
CA GLU A 721 -20.77 13.25 30.34
C GLU A 721 -21.35 12.89 31.71
N ASP A 722 -21.73 11.62 31.92
CA ASP A 722 -22.24 11.14 33.20
C ASP A 722 -21.11 10.93 34.24
N SER A 723 -21.46 10.72 35.51
CA SER A 723 -20.53 10.50 36.62
C SER A 723 -19.59 9.30 36.46
N ARG A 724 -19.88 8.38 35.53
CA ARG A 724 -19.05 7.21 35.19
C ARG A 724 -18.09 7.49 34.03
N GLY A 725 -18.26 8.62 33.34
CA GLY A 725 -17.48 8.99 32.15
C GLY A 725 -18.05 8.42 30.85
N ASP A 726 -19.32 8.00 30.85
CA ASP A 726 -20.05 7.69 29.61
C ASP A 726 -20.71 8.96 29.07
N TYR A 727 -20.74 9.11 27.75
CA TYR A 727 -21.34 10.26 27.08
C TYR A 727 -22.75 9.93 26.62
N TRP A 728 -23.72 10.77 26.94
CA TRP A 728 -25.11 10.64 26.55
C TRP A 728 -25.43 11.69 25.50
N ILE A 729 -25.82 11.21 24.32
CA ILE A 729 -25.96 12.00 23.11
C ILE A 729 -27.44 12.02 22.73
N ALA A 730 -28.09 13.16 22.92
CA ALA A 730 -29.47 13.38 22.53
C ALA A 730 -29.56 13.74 21.05
N THR A 731 -30.41 13.05 20.31
CA THR A 731 -30.56 13.24 18.86
C THR A 731 -32.04 13.17 18.43
N GLU A 732 -32.34 13.53 17.19
CA GLU A 732 -33.68 13.31 16.63
C GLU A 732 -34.05 11.82 16.46
N GLY A 733 -33.07 10.90 16.56
CA GLY A 733 -33.24 9.47 16.39
C GLY A 733 -33.33 8.67 17.70
N GLY A 734 -33.15 9.33 18.84
CA GLY A 734 -33.14 8.74 20.18
C GLY A 734 -31.92 9.20 20.98
N VAL A 735 -31.59 8.47 22.04
CA VAL A 735 -30.39 8.71 22.84
C VAL A 735 -29.33 7.65 22.54
N SER A 736 -28.12 8.08 22.25
CA SER A 736 -26.95 7.19 22.18
C SER A 736 -26.11 7.38 23.43
N ARG A 737 -25.88 6.31 24.21
CA ARG A 737 -24.82 6.28 25.21
C ARG A 737 -23.55 5.79 24.55
N TYR A 738 -22.51 6.60 24.60
CA TYR A 738 -21.19 6.35 24.03
C TYR A 738 -20.16 6.22 25.14
N ARG A 739 -19.43 5.11 25.13
CA ARG A 739 -18.27 4.88 25.99
C ARG A 739 -17.04 4.81 25.09
N PRO A 740 -16.13 5.80 25.15
CA PRO A 740 -14.94 5.79 24.30
C PRO A 740 -14.04 4.62 24.67
N SER A 741 -13.35 4.08 23.68
CA SER A 741 -12.22 3.19 23.96
C SER A 741 -11.12 4.00 24.63
N ARG A 742 -10.37 3.33 25.52
CA ARG A 742 -9.15 3.90 26.13
C ARG A 742 -7.90 3.19 25.65
N THR A 743 -8.02 2.33 24.64
CA THR A 743 -6.90 1.56 24.10
C THR A 743 -6.26 2.37 22.98
N PRO A 744 -5.00 2.82 23.13
CA PRO A 744 -4.35 3.56 22.07
C PRO A 744 -4.17 2.75 20.78
N PRO A 745 -4.24 3.40 19.61
CA PRO A 745 -3.87 2.76 18.36
C PRO A 745 -2.36 2.44 18.35
N ARG A 746 -1.93 1.65 17.37
CA ARG A 746 -0.49 1.41 17.11
C ARG A 746 -0.06 2.13 15.85
N VAL A 747 1.19 2.58 15.79
CA VAL A 747 1.77 3.20 14.60
C VAL A 747 3.14 2.60 14.29
N GLN A 748 3.44 2.45 13.00
CA GLN A 748 4.75 2.03 12.52
C GLN A 748 5.17 2.86 11.32
N ILE A 749 6.46 3.19 11.23
CA ILE A 749 7.06 3.76 10.03
C ILE A 749 7.26 2.61 9.05
N ALA A 750 6.58 2.68 7.90
CA ALA A 750 6.58 1.63 6.89
C ALA A 750 7.78 1.79 5.95
N ASN A 751 7.98 2.99 5.42
CA ASN A 751 9.08 3.31 4.50
C ASN A 751 9.63 4.72 4.77
N ILE A 752 10.88 4.92 4.39
CA ILE A 752 11.54 6.23 4.30
C ILE A 752 12.07 6.34 2.88
N ILE A 753 11.54 7.28 2.12
CA ILE A 753 11.84 7.47 0.71
C ILE A 753 12.71 8.72 0.59
N ALA A 754 13.94 8.52 0.14
CA ALA A 754 14.80 9.57 -0.40
C ALA A 754 14.97 9.24 -1.90
N GLU A 755 16.17 8.91 -2.37
CA GLU A 755 16.40 8.32 -3.71
C GLU A 755 15.71 6.96 -3.93
N ARG A 756 15.57 6.18 -2.86
CA ARG A 756 14.96 4.84 -2.88
C ARG A 756 14.14 4.62 -1.61
N ALA A 757 13.22 3.67 -1.66
CA ALA A 757 12.49 3.25 -0.49
C ALA A 757 13.40 2.42 0.44
N HIS A 758 13.62 2.94 1.65
CA HIS A 758 14.19 2.22 2.77
C HIS A 758 13.02 1.68 3.61
N GLY A 759 13.03 0.39 3.96
CA GLY A 759 11.99 -0.19 4.82
C GLY A 759 12.05 0.35 6.26
N ALA A 760 11.32 -0.28 7.18
CA ALA A 760 11.28 0.08 8.61
C ALA A 760 12.67 0.02 9.28
N ALA A 761 13.44 1.11 9.19
CA ALA A 761 14.75 1.28 9.80
C ALA A 761 14.64 2.18 11.04
N ARG A 762 15.37 1.86 12.11
CA ARG A 762 15.46 2.71 13.32
C ARG A 762 16.44 3.87 13.18
N GLN A 763 17.39 3.74 12.25
CA GLN A 763 18.37 4.76 11.95
C GLN A 763 18.70 4.70 10.46
N LEU A 764 18.81 5.86 9.82
CA LEU A 764 19.14 6.00 8.42
C LEU A 764 20.17 7.12 8.24
N GLU A 765 21.18 6.87 7.42
CA GLU A 765 22.17 7.86 6.99
C GLU A 765 21.91 8.15 5.51
N ILE A 766 21.69 9.42 5.17
CA ILE A 766 21.51 9.90 3.80
C ILE A 766 22.53 11.00 3.50
N ASP A 767 22.84 11.20 2.23
CA ASP A 767 23.69 12.31 1.80
C ASP A 767 22.90 13.62 1.67
N ASP A 768 23.63 14.74 1.60
CA ASP A 768 23.11 16.10 1.42
C ASP A 768 22.70 16.43 -0.03
N THR A 769 22.65 15.43 -0.93
CA THR A 769 22.14 15.62 -2.30
C THR A 769 20.66 15.27 -2.44
N GLN A 770 20.03 14.82 -1.36
CA GLN A 770 18.62 14.46 -1.34
C GLN A 770 17.75 15.70 -1.16
N ASP A 771 17.07 16.12 -2.24
CA ASP A 771 16.17 17.29 -2.20
C ASP A 771 14.84 17.01 -1.48
N LEU A 772 14.46 15.74 -1.35
CA LEU A 772 13.15 15.31 -0.84
C LEU A 772 13.28 14.06 0.03
N VAL A 773 12.72 14.12 1.24
CA VAL A 773 12.59 12.97 2.15
C VAL A 773 11.14 12.79 2.56
N ILE A 774 10.57 11.62 2.25
CA ILE A 774 9.20 11.24 2.59
C ILE A 774 9.22 10.10 3.61
N PHE A 775 8.52 10.30 4.72
CA PHE A 775 8.26 9.26 5.70
C PHE A 775 6.86 8.68 5.47
N GLU A 776 6.75 7.41 5.11
CA GLU A 776 5.47 6.70 5.04
C GLU A 776 5.26 5.90 6.34
N PHE A 777 4.07 6.01 6.93
CA PHE A 777 3.72 5.35 8.18
C PHE A 777 2.32 4.75 8.10
N ARG A 778 2.00 3.83 9.02
CA ARG A 778 0.69 3.17 9.07
C ARG A 778 0.23 3.04 10.51
N GLY A 779 -0.97 3.56 10.77
CA GLY A 779 -1.70 3.42 12.03
C GLY A 779 -2.65 2.22 11.98
N ARG A 780 -2.87 1.56 13.12
CA ARG A 780 -3.80 0.43 13.29
C ARG A 780 -4.71 0.68 14.48
N SER A 781 -6.01 0.47 14.26
CA SER A 781 -7.09 0.60 15.23
C SER A 781 -8.27 -0.22 14.75
N PHE A 782 -8.95 -0.97 15.64
CA PHE A 782 -10.25 -1.57 15.32
C PHE A 782 -11.41 -0.62 15.63
N THR A 783 -11.24 0.34 16.56
CA THR A 783 -12.25 1.36 16.84
C THR A 783 -12.50 2.31 15.67
N SER A 784 -11.47 2.62 14.88
CA SER A 784 -11.49 3.69 13.87
C SER A 784 -11.31 3.16 12.47
N HIS A 785 -12.10 3.66 11.53
CA HIS A 785 -11.88 3.37 10.12
C HIS A 785 -10.53 3.97 9.65
N PRO A 786 -9.82 3.36 8.69
CA PRO A 786 -8.50 3.83 8.23
C PRO A 786 -8.42 5.32 7.84
N ASP A 787 -9.50 5.89 7.29
CA ASP A 787 -9.61 7.31 6.89
C ASP A 787 -9.86 8.26 8.08
N GLN A 788 -10.28 7.72 9.23
CA GLN A 788 -10.47 8.47 10.47
C GLN A 788 -9.19 8.53 11.32
N ILE A 789 -8.20 7.67 11.08
CA ILE A 789 -6.92 7.75 11.80
C ILE A 789 -6.21 9.05 11.41
N VAL A 790 -5.88 9.86 12.40
CA VAL A 790 -5.08 11.07 12.23
C VAL A 790 -3.65 10.77 12.67
N TYR A 791 -2.66 11.35 12.02
CA TYR A 791 -1.27 11.21 12.37
C TYR A 791 -0.72 12.56 12.83
N VAL A 792 -0.06 12.56 13.98
CA VAL A 792 0.62 13.74 14.51
C VAL A 792 2.11 13.49 14.42
N CYS A 793 2.80 14.36 13.68
CA CYS A 793 4.18 14.20 13.27
C CYS A 793 5.01 15.43 13.66
N ARG A 794 6.31 15.22 13.88
CA ARG A 794 7.31 16.30 13.96
C ARG A 794 8.68 15.80 13.55
N LEU A 795 9.57 16.73 13.18
CA LEU A 795 10.95 16.42 12.82
C LEU A 795 11.89 17.28 13.66
N LEU A 796 12.33 16.72 14.80
CA LEU A 796 13.26 17.39 15.69
C LEU A 796 14.57 17.70 14.94
N GLY A 797 15.02 18.95 15.03
CA GLY A 797 16.14 19.49 14.25
C GLY A 797 15.72 20.27 13.00
N TYR A 798 14.45 20.18 12.59
CA TYR A 798 13.83 21.00 11.53
C TYR A 798 12.69 21.85 12.11
N ASP A 799 11.71 21.21 12.76
CA ASP A 799 10.60 21.84 13.47
C ASP A 799 10.23 21.04 14.73
N ASP A 800 10.15 21.73 15.86
CA ASP A 800 9.89 21.15 17.18
C ASP A 800 8.39 21.08 17.51
N GLU A 801 7.54 21.75 16.74
CA GLU A 801 6.07 21.73 16.90
C GLU A 801 5.45 20.46 16.31
N TRP A 802 4.34 20.02 16.92
CA TRP A 802 3.57 18.87 16.44
C TRP A 802 2.56 19.32 15.40
N HIS A 803 2.59 18.69 14.23
CA HIS A 803 1.65 18.92 13.13
C HIS A 803 0.78 17.69 12.93
N PHE A 804 -0.52 17.87 12.73
CA PHE A 804 -1.41 16.75 12.44
C PHE A 804 -1.82 16.73 10.96
N GLN A 805 -2.07 15.52 10.45
CA GLN A 805 -2.57 15.29 9.09
C GLN A 805 -3.27 13.94 8.99
N ARG A 806 -4.10 13.77 7.96
CA ARG A 806 -4.81 12.51 7.71
C ARG A 806 -4.07 11.59 6.73
N GLU A 807 -3.17 12.12 5.92
CA GLU A 807 -2.38 11.29 5.01
C GLU A 807 -1.33 10.48 5.78
N PRO A 808 -1.14 9.19 5.45
CA PRO A 808 -0.17 8.31 6.11
C PRO A 808 1.29 8.55 5.64
N ARG A 809 1.63 9.79 5.27
CA ARG A 809 2.97 10.17 4.78
C ARG A 809 3.32 11.62 5.06
N MET A 810 4.54 11.90 5.51
CA MET A 810 5.03 13.26 5.76
C MET A 810 6.22 13.56 4.85
N GLN A 811 6.24 14.74 4.25
CA GLN A 811 7.28 15.19 3.32
C GLN A 811 8.10 16.34 3.93
N TYR A 812 9.42 16.28 3.76
CA TYR A 812 10.34 17.36 4.06
C TYR A 812 11.25 17.62 2.87
N ASP A 813 11.42 18.89 2.53
CA ASP A 813 12.26 19.34 1.41
C ASP A 813 13.58 19.92 1.96
N ASP A 814 14.68 19.70 1.23
CA ASP A 814 16.00 20.31 1.45
C ASP A 814 16.50 20.23 2.92
N LEU A 815 16.64 19.00 3.43
CA LEU A 815 17.18 18.77 4.77
C LEU A 815 18.69 19.07 4.79
N GLY A 816 19.08 20.09 5.56
CA GLY A 816 20.48 20.45 5.75
C GLY A 816 21.33 19.38 6.46
N LEU A 817 22.64 19.62 6.55
CA LEU A 817 23.55 18.73 7.27
C LEU A 817 23.23 18.70 8.76
N GLY A 818 23.03 17.50 9.32
CA GLY A 818 22.69 17.38 10.74
C GLY A 818 22.11 16.02 11.14
N GLU A 819 21.76 15.94 12.42
CA GLU A 819 20.99 14.84 12.98
C GLU A 819 19.55 15.29 13.19
N TYR A 820 18.62 14.50 12.68
CA TYR A 820 17.19 14.70 12.80
C TYR A 820 16.54 13.49 13.46
N SER A 821 15.43 13.71 14.14
CA SER A 821 14.60 12.63 14.69
C SER A 821 13.15 12.84 14.26
N PHE A 822 12.69 12.01 13.33
CA PHE A 822 11.29 12.01 12.93
C PHE A 822 10.48 11.21 13.96
N GLU A 823 9.42 11.82 14.47
CA GLU A 823 8.49 11.19 15.41
C GLU A 823 7.07 11.25 14.85
N VAL A 824 6.34 10.13 14.96
CA VAL A 824 4.94 10.03 14.56
C VAL A 824 4.11 9.30 15.60
N ARG A 825 2.90 9.80 15.85
CA ARG A 825 1.85 9.15 16.63
C ARG A 825 0.61 8.98 15.77
N ALA A 826 -0.08 7.85 15.89
CA ALA A 826 -1.44 7.69 15.38
C ALA A 826 -2.44 8.11 16.45
N VAL A 827 -3.55 8.70 16.02
CA VAL A 827 -4.66 9.17 16.86
C VAL A 827 -5.94 8.55 16.31
N ASP A 828 -6.64 7.82 17.17
CA ASP A 828 -7.90 7.17 16.83
C ASP A 828 -9.08 8.16 16.92
N ARG A 829 -10.30 7.68 16.65
CA ARG A 829 -11.53 8.50 16.70
C ARG A 829 -11.87 9.01 18.10
N ASP A 830 -11.36 8.35 19.14
CA ASP A 830 -11.58 8.66 20.55
C ASP A 830 -10.49 9.59 21.12
N LEU A 831 -9.60 10.09 20.25
CA LEU A 831 -8.44 10.90 20.59
C LEU A 831 -7.46 10.18 21.53
N ASN A 832 -7.35 8.86 21.41
CA ASN A 832 -6.27 8.11 22.02
C ASN A 832 -5.01 8.20 21.14
N TYR A 833 -3.91 8.65 21.72
CA TYR A 833 -2.61 8.76 21.04
C TYR A 833 -1.78 7.50 21.24
N SER A 834 -1.26 6.94 20.15
CA SER A 834 -0.30 5.85 20.20
C SER A 834 1.00 6.26 20.91
N GLU A 835 1.78 5.26 21.31
CA GLU A 835 3.21 5.48 21.52
C GLU A 835 3.88 6.06 20.26
N SER A 836 4.91 6.88 20.43
CA SER A 836 5.65 7.47 19.31
C SER A 836 6.47 6.40 18.60
N ALA A 837 6.26 6.23 17.29
CA ALA A 837 7.26 5.62 16.43
C ALA A 837 8.28 6.68 16.03
N SER A 838 9.58 6.33 16.07
CA SER A 838 10.65 7.27 15.73
C SER A 838 11.73 6.64 14.86
N VAL A 839 12.35 7.48 14.04
CA VAL A 839 13.56 7.15 13.28
C VAL A 839 14.56 8.29 13.37
N ARG A 840 15.83 7.93 13.62
CA ARG A 840 16.95 8.88 13.55
C ARG A 840 17.47 8.97 12.12
N LEU A 841 17.47 10.17 11.57
CA LEU A 841 17.99 10.47 10.24
C LEU A 841 19.26 11.31 10.38
N THR A 842 20.38 10.87 9.84
CA THR A 842 21.61 11.66 9.80
C THR A 842 21.89 12.05 8.35
N VAL A 843 21.91 13.36 8.07
CA VAL A 843 22.28 13.91 6.77
C VAL A 843 23.77 14.24 6.79
N ILE A 844 24.54 13.54 5.97
CA ILE A 844 25.99 13.70 5.88
C ILE A 844 26.42 14.30 4.54
N PRO A 845 27.58 14.96 4.45
CA PRO A 845 28.05 15.46 3.16
C PRO A 845 28.36 14.30 2.20
N ALA A 846 27.96 14.41 0.93
CA ALA A 846 28.18 13.39 -0.09
C ALA A 846 29.67 13.00 -0.27
N TYR A 847 30.60 13.90 0.09
CA TYR A 847 32.05 13.70 0.05
C TYR A 847 32.65 13.10 1.33
N GLY A 848 31.86 12.86 2.38
CA GLY A 848 32.33 12.34 3.66
C GLY A 848 33.12 11.03 3.54
N ARG A 849 32.65 10.09 2.71
CA ARG A 849 33.34 8.80 2.47
C ARG A 849 34.59 8.92 1.60
N TRP A 850 34.60 9.84 0.64
CA TRP A 850 35.73 10.09 -0.24
C TRP A 850 36.85 10.89 0.43
N SER A 851 36.53 11.71 1.43
CA SER A 851 37.54 12.44 2.20
C SER A 851 38.49 11.51 2.95
N LEU A 852 37.99 10.39 3.51
CA LEU A 852 38.81 9.36 4.14
C LEU A 852 39.68 8.60 3.13
N VAL A 853 39.14 8.30 1.94
CA VAL A 853 39.93 7.69 0.85
C VAL A 853 40.98 8.66 0.34
N ALA A 854 40.66 9.94 0.18
CA ALA A 854 41.60 10.98 -0.21
C ALA A 854 42.69 11.17 0.87
N VAL A 855 42.33 11.19 2.15
CA VAL A 855 43.30 11.22 3.26
C VAL A 855 44.15 9.95 3.27
N LEU A 856 43.58 8.76 3.03
CA LEU A 856 44.34 7.52 2.93
C LEU A 856 45.27 7.51 1.71
N VAL A 857 44.84 8.01 0.56
CA VAL A 857 45.66 8.15 -0.66
C VAL A 857 46.74 9.20 -0.47
N ILE A 858 46.43 10.33 0.18
CA ILE A 858 47.42 11.36 0.55
C ILE A 858 48.39 10.79 1.59
N THR A 859 47.94 10.00 2.55
CA THR A 859 48.78 9.40 3.59
C THR A 859 49.65 8.29 3.00
N LEU A 860 49.11 7.42 2.15
CA LEU A 860 49.87 6.41 1.40
C LEU A 860 50.81 7.08 0.39
N GLY A 861 50.40 8.20 -0.20
CA GLY A 861 51.22 9.05 -1.04
C GLY A 861 52.36 9.69 -0.24
N LEU A 862 52.10 10.20 0.96
CA LEU A 862 53.08 10.76 1.88
C LEU A 862 53.98 9.69 2.49
N VAL A 863 53.47 8.49 2.78
CA VAL A 863 54.25 7.31 3.22
C VAL A 863 55.08 6.78 2.07
N GLY A 864 54.55 6.81 0.84
CA GLY A 864 55.29 6.52 -0.38
C GLY A 864 56.34 7.59 -0.68
N LEU A 865 56.08 8.86 -0.37
CA LEU A 865 57.03 9.97 -0.52
C LEU A 865 58.08 9.96 0.59
N GLN A 866 57.69 9.67 1.83
CA GLN A 866 58.57 9.42 2.98
C GLN A 866 59.38 8.16 2.76
N GLY A 867 58.80 7.12 2.16
CA GLY A 867 59.42 5.88 1.74
C GLY A 867 60.40 6.12 0.60
N ARG A 868 60.06 6.92 -0.42
CA ARG A 868 60.99 7.39 -1.45
C ARG A 868 62.07 8.27 -0.86
N ARG A 869 61.77 9.14 0.11
CA ARG A 869 62.76 9.94 0.85
C ARG A 869 63.64 9.07 1.73
N LEU A 870 63.12 8.00 2.35
CA LEU A 870 63.87 7.03 3.15
C LEU A 870 64.69 6.11 2.26
N VAL A 871 64.22 5.75 1.07
CA VAL A 871 64.97 5.00 0.06
C VAL A 871 66.02 5.89 -0.59
N HIS A 872 65.74 7.17 -0.85
CA HIS A 872 66.74 8.16 -1.30
C HIS A 872 67.74 8.50 -0.19
N ARG A 873 67.30 8.63 1.07
CA ARG A 873 68.16 8.87 2.23
C ARG A 873 68.93 7.60 2.61
N ASN A 874 68.37 6.40 2.45
CA ASN A 874 69.09 5.12 2.59
C ASN A 874 69.98 4.84 1.39
N ARG A 875 69.66 5.31 0.17
CA ARG A 875 70.61 5.35 -0.96
C ARG A 875 71.74 6.31 -0.64
N GLY A 876 71.45 7.51 -0.15
CA GLY A 876 72.45 8.49 0.32
C GLY A 876 73.25 8.04 1.53
N ILE A 877 72.69 7.27 2.46
CA ILE A 877 73.38 6.66 3.62
C ILE A 877 74.15 5.40 3.20
N ARG A 878 73.67 4.63 2.22
CA ARG A 878 74.43 3.54 1.60
C ARG A 878 75.60 4.09 0.79
N GLU A 879 75.42 5.22 0.11
CA GLU A 879 76.45 5.98 -0.58
C GLU A 879 77.40 6.66 0.42
N ALA A 880 76.92 7.17 1.56
CA ALA A 880 77.76 7.73 2.63
C ALA A 880 78.51 6.66 3.45
N ASN A 881 77.92 5.49 3.68
CA ASN A 881 78.60 4.31 4.28
C ASN A 881 79.55 3.64 3.28
N GLN A 882 79.26 3.72 1.98
CA GLN A 882 80.21 3.38 0.92
C GLN A 882 81.31 4.43 0.82
N GLN A 883 81.03 5.72 1.01
CA GLN A 883 82.04 6.78 1.07
C GLN A 883 82.90 6.70 2.34
N LEU A 884 82.38 6.21 3.47
CA LEU A 884 83.17 5.97 4.68
C LEU A 884 84.06 4.71 4.55
N SER A 885 83.59 3.68 3.82
CA SER A 885 84.40 2.49 3.48
C SER A 885 85.35 2.71 2.28
N LEU A 886 85.05 3.67 1.39
CA LEU A 886 85.90 4.14 0.30
C LEU A 886 86.88 5.24 0.73
N SER A 887 86.56 6.06 1.74
CA SER A 887 87.49 6.99 2.40
C SER A 887 88.48 6.22 3.31
N ASN A 888 88.09 5.04 3.81
CA ASN A 888 89.06 4.05 4.30
C ASN A 888 89.92 3.41 3.19
N ARG A 889 89.56 3.56 1.90
CA ARG A 889 90.38 3.19 0.73
C ARG A 889 91.08 4.39 0.06
N GLU A 890 90.86 5.61 0.56
CA GLU A 890 91.55 6.86 0.17
C GLU A 890 93.08 6.74 0.26
N LEU A 891 93.58 5.78 1.02
CA LEU A 891 94.94 5.28 0.98
C LEU A 891 95.58 5.10 -0.40
N SER A 892 94.96 4.20 -1.17
CA SER A 892 95.76 3.21 -1.89
C SER A 892 95.61 3.25 -3.41
N HIS A 893 94.56 3.90 -3.95
CA HIS A 893 94.33 3.98 -5.40
C HIS A 893 94.23 5.42 -5.95
N GLU A 894 94.29 6.44 -5.09
CA GLU A 894 94.33 7.85 -5.50
C GLU A 894 95.65 8.24 -6.22
N MET A 895 96.65 7.34 -6.22
CA MET A 895 97.85 7.46 -7.06
C MET A 895 97.63 7.07 -8.54
N GLU A 896 96.58 6.31 -8.89
CA GLU A 896 96.46 5.70 -10.23
C GLU A 896 95.39 6.36 -11.13
N ARG A 897 94.52 7.22 -10.58
CA ARG A 897 93.39 7.83 -11.31
C ARG A 897 93.69 9.21 -11.93
N ARG A 898 94.89 9.78 -11.75
CA ARG A 898 95.23 11.04 -12.43
C ARG A 898 95.68 10.87 -13.90
N GLU A 899 96.03 9.67 -14.34
CA GLU A 899 96.54 9.44 -15.71
C GLU A 899 95.50 8.99 -16.75
N ARG A 900 94.30 8.55 -16.34
CA ARG A 900 93.33 7.93 -17.28
C ARG A 900 92.20 8.84 -17.76
N VAL A 901 92.15 10.09 -17.29
CA VAL A 901 91.05 11.05 -17.61
C VAL A 901 91.25 11.75 -18.97
N GLU A 902 92.42 11.67 -19.59
CA GLU A 902 92.66 12.23 -20.94
C GLU A 902 92.35 11.25 -22.09
N ALA A 903 92.00 9.99 -21.81
CA ALA A 903 91.83 8.94 -22.82
C ALA A 903 90.38 8.63 -23.25
N GLU A 904 89.36 9.24 -22.63
CA GLU A 904 87.93 8.92 -22.89
C GLU A 904 87.23 9.92 -23.83
N ARG A 905 87.94 10.95 -24.30
CA ARG A 905 87.39 11.97 -25.21
C ARG A 905 87.32 11.54 -26.68
N THR A 906 87.82 10.35 -27.02
CA THR A 906 87.85 9.81 -28.39
C THR A 906 86.82 8.70 -28.63
N ARG A 907 85.99 8.35 -27.62
CA ARG A 907 84.99 7.27 -27.70
C ARG A 907 83.54 7.76 -27.89
N LEU A 908 83.31 9.08 -27.93
CA LEU A 908 81.99 9.71 -28.02
C LEU A 908 81.53 10.11 -29.44
N ASP A 909 82.41 10.03 -30.45
CA ASP A 909 82.06 10.37 -31.84
C ASP A 909 81.48 9.18 -32.65
N GLU A 910 81.61 7.93 -32.17
CA GLU A 910 81.02 6.75 -32.84
C GLU A 910 79.58 6.42 -32.40
N GLN A 911 79.05 7.05 -31.34
CA GLN A 911 77.66 6.83 -30.90
C GLN A 911 76.63 7.80 -31.53
N LEU A 912 77.08 8.81 -32.28
CA LEU A 912 76.22 9.89 -32.77
C LEU A 912 75.55 9.62 -34.13
N GLU A 913 76.04 8.66 -34.94
CA GLU A 913 75.38 8.27 -36.20
C GLU A 913 74.25 7.24 -36.02
N HIS A 914 74.33 6.39 -35.00
CA HIS A 914 73.34 5.35 -34.73
C HIS A 914 71.97 5.92 -34.30
N LEU A 915 71.94 7.05 -33.57
CA LEU A 915 70.71 7.72 -33.14
C LEU A 915 69.95 8.42 -34.29
N ARG A 916 70.62 8.82 -35.38
CA ARG A 916 70.00 9.50 -36.54
C ARG A 916 69.27 8.55 -37.50
N PHE A 917 69.53 7.25 -37.40
CA PHE A 917 68.85 6.21 -38.18
C PHE A 917 67.42 5.98 -37.65
N LEU A 918 67.27 5.80 -36.34
CA LEU A 918 65.99 5.48 -35.69
C LEU A 918 64.97 6.61 -35.75
N ASP A 919 65.43 7.86 -35.72
CA ASP A 919 64.57 9.04 -35.78
C ASP A 919 63.87 9.19 -37.15
N ARG A 920 64.56 8.81 -38.24
CA ARG A 920 64.00 8.86 -39.61
C ARG A 920 62.93 7.80 -39.87
N LEU A 921 63.13 6.58 -39.38
CA LEU A 921 62.11 5.52 -39.52
C LEU A 921 60.86 5.87 -38.70
N ARG A 922 61.03 6.37 -37.47
CA ARG A 922 59.91 6.82 -36.63
C ARG A 922 59.07 7.88 -37.34
N GLY A 923 59.70 8.92 -37.89
CA GLY A 923 58.99 9.98 -38.60
C GLY A 923 58.25 9.53 -39.88
N ARG A 924 58.64 8.43 -40.53
CA ARG A 924 57.91 7.87 -41.69
C ARG A 924 56.73 6.98 -41.31
N LEU A 925 56.78 6.36 -40.13
CA LEU A 925 55.70 5.51 -39.63
C LEU A 925 54.62 6.31 -38.89
N GLU A 926 54.95 7.50 -38.37
CA GLU A 926 54.00 8.41 -37.74
C GLU A 926 52.91 8.88 -38.72
N GLY A 927 51.65 8.55 -38.42
CA GLY A 927 50.47 9.00 -39.18
C GLY A 927 49.84 7.97 -40.12
N LEU A 928 50.48 6.83 -40.37
CA LEU A 928 49.93 5.73 -41.17
C LEU A 928 48.85 4.96 -40.38
N ARG A 929 47.73 4.59 -41.03
CA ARG A 929 46.55 3.99 -40.37
C ARG A 929 46.16 2.61 -40.86
N VAL A 930 46.81 2.08 -41.90
CA VAL A 930 46.53 0.75 -42.46
C VAL A 930 47.72 -0.18 -42.17
N PRO A 931 47.52 -1.35 -41.54
CA PRO A 931 48.61 -2.26 -41.20
C PRO A 931 49.49 -2.69 -42.39
N SER A 932 48.90 -2.87 -43.58
CA SER A 932 49.65 -3.21 -44.79
C SER A 932 50.59 -2.09 -45.25
N GLU A 933 50.20 -0.81 -45.11
CA GLU A 933 51.04 0.34 -45.45
C GLU A 933 52.21 0.52 -44.45
N ILE A 934 51.96 0.28 -43.16
CA ILE A 934 53.00 0.31 -42.12
C ILE A 934 54.10 -0.73 -42.43
N VAL A 935 53.68 -1.92 -42.84
CA VAL A 935 54.57 -3.02 -43.23
C VAL A 935 55.35 -2.68 -44.51
N GLU A 936 54.68 -2.11 -45.52
CA GLU A 936 55.31 -1.74 -46.78
C GLU A 936 56.34 -0.62 -46.63
N VAL A 937 56.01 0.44 -45.88
CA VAL A 937 56.93 1.57 -45.63
C VAL A 937 58.12 1.15 -44.77
N ALA A 938 57.91 0.31 -43.76
CA ALA A 938 59.00 -0.24 -42.95
C ALA A 938 59.90 -1.17 -43.78
N GLY A 939 59.31 -2.03 -44.63
CA GLY A 939 60.04 -2.91 -45.54
C GLY A 939 60.88 -2.15 -46.57
N GLN A 940 60.32 -1.09 -47.18
CA GLN A 940 61.04 -0.23 -48.12
C GLN A 940 62.20 0.53 -47.44
N HIS A 941 62.01 1.05 -46.22
CA HIS A 941 63.08 1.78 -45.54
C HIS A 941 64.26 0.87 -45.15
N LEU A 942 63.97 -0.38 -44.75
CA LEU A 942 64.99 -1.40 -44.52
C LEU A 942 65.77 -1.71 -45.81
N LEU A 943 65.07 -1.83 -46.95
CA LEU A 943 65.70 -2.02 -48.26
C LEU A 943 66.57 -0.83 -48.69
N GLU A 944 66.12 0.41 -48.48
CA GLU A 944 66.90 1.61 -48.79
C GLU A 944 68.24 1.66 -48.04
N VAL A 945 68.22 1.31 -46.75
CA VAL A 945 69.43 1.32 -45.90
C VAL A 945 70.37 0.18 -46.32
N MET A 946 69.83 -0.99 -46.65
CA MET A 946 70.62 -2.13 -47.12
C MET A 946 71.18 -1.98 -48.54
N ALA A 947 70.48 -1.27 -49.43
CA ALA A 947 70.91 -1.03 -50.80
C ALA A 947 72.26 -0.28 -50.88
N SER A 948 72.65 0.40 -49.80
CA SER A 948 73.96 1.07 -49.69
C SER A 948 75.14 0.14 -49.32
N THR A 949 74.88 -1.10 -48.87
CA THR A 949 75.93 -1.98 -48.29
C THR A 949 76.00 -3.41 -48.81
N ALA A 950 74.95 -3.97 -49.43
CA ALA A 950 74.95 -5.16 -50.31
C ALA A 950 73.49 -5.63 -50.49
N GLY A 951 73.11 -6.05 -51.70
CA GLY A 951 71.74 -6.48 -52.01
C GLY A 951 71.17 -7.52 -51.04
N GLY A 952 69.87 -7.40 -50.74
CA GLY A 952 69.14 -8.26 -49.80
C GLY A 952 67.63 -8.18 -50.02
N ALA A 953 66.88 -9.08 -49.39
CA ALA A 953 65.42 -9.14 -49.46
C ALA A 953 64.82 -9.08 -48.05
N VAL A 954 63.68 -8.42 -47.91
CA VAL A 954 62.94 -8.29 -46.64
C VAL A 954 61.63 -9.05 -46.78
N ARG A 955 61.30 -9.88 -45.80
CA ARG A 955 60.01 -10.57 -45.72
C ARG A 955 59.36 -10.30 -44.38
N ILE A 956 58.14 -9.77 -44.41
CA ILE A 956 57.36 -9.47 -43.20
C ILE A 956 56.06 -10.25 -43.28
N VAL A 957 55.83 -11.13 -42.30
CA VAL A 957 54.59 -11.90 -42.16
C VAL A 957 53.82 -11.36 -40.97
N LEU A 958 52.60 -10.90 -41.19
CA LEU A 958 51.73 -10.32 -40.17
C LEU A 958 50.32 -10.89 -40.32
N ASP A 959 49.79 -11.49 -39.24
CA ASP A 959 48.44 -12.08 -39.16
C ASP A 959 48.02 -12.94 -40.39
N GLY A 960 48.98 -13.69 -40.95
CA GLY A 960 48.75 -14.64 -42.05
C GLY A 960 48.96 -14.09 -43.47
N SER A 961 49.22 -12.78 -43.62
CA SER A 961 49.61 -12.16 -44.90
C SER A 961 51.13 -12.05 -45.02
N ASP A 962 51.68 -12.42 -46.17
CA ASP A 962 53.13 -12.50 -46.42
C ASP A 962 53.57 -11.44 -47.43
N HIS A 963 54.37 -10.49 -46.97
CA HIS A 963 54.88 -9.39 -47.76
C HIS A 963 56.39 -9.58 -47.99
N ALA A 964 56.75 -10.04 -49.19
CA ALA A 964 58.13 -10.19 -49.62
C ALA A 964 58.54 -9.06 -50.58
N LEU A 965 59.63 -8.37 -50.28
CA LEU A 965 60.19 -7.29 -51.08
C LEU A 965 61.66 -7.61 -51.43
N GLY A 966 61.95 -7.74 -52.74
CA GLY A 966 63.29 -8.04 -53.29
C GLY A 966 63.45 -9.46 -53.89
N ASP A 967 64.45 -9.66 -54.75
CA ASP A 967 64.68 -10.92 -55.48
C ASP A 967 65.72 -11.80 -54.76
N ALA A 968 65.28 -12.94 -54.22
CA ALA A 968 66.10 -13.82 -53.37
C ALA A 968 66.72 -14.96 -54.19
N SER A 969 67.92 -14.74 -54.75
CA SER A 969 68.71 -15.81 -55.39
C SER A 969 69.99 -16.15 -54.60
N ALA A 970 70.06 -17.43 -54.21
CA ALA A 970 71.15 -18.24 -53.66
C ALA A 970 72.20 -17.61 -52.69
N SER A 971 72.22 -18.18 -51.46
CA SER A 971 73.18 -17.99 -50.35
C SER A 971 73.20 -16.60 -49.67
N LEU A 972 72.11 -16.27 -48.98
CA LEU A 972 72.00 -15.10 -48.10
C LEU A 972 71.88 -15.54 -46.62
N HIS A 973 72.48 -14.78 -45.70
CA HIS A 973 72.30 -14.92 -44.25
C HIS A 973 70.91 -14.42 -43.85
N VAL A 974 70.18 -15.23 -43.06
CA VAL A 974 68.81 -14.91 -42.63
C VAL A 974 68.80 -14.55 -41.16
N TYR A 975 68.24 -13.38 -40.85
CA TYR A 975 68.03 -12.87 -39.50
C TYR A 975 66.53 -12.71 -39.27
N GLU A 976 66.00 -13.38 -38.26
CA GLU A 976 64.57 -13.41 -37.97
C GLU A 976 64.29 -12.92 -36.55
N THR A 977 63.26 -12.09 -36.41
CA THR A 977 62.71 -11.69 -35.11
C THR A 977 61.18 -11.78 -35.14
N THR A 978 60.59 -12.10 -33.99
CA THR A 978 59.15 -12.32 -33.87
C THR A 978 58.46 -11.03 -33.43
N LEU A 979 57.39 -10.64 -34.13
CA LEU A 979 56.58 -9.49 -33.77
C LEU A 979 55.57 -9.93 -32.70
N ARG A 980 55.87 -9.55 -31.45
CA ARG A 980 55.03 -9.80 -30.27
C ARG A 980 54.50 -8.48 -29.73
N TRP A 981 53.18 -8.40 -29.57
CA TRP A 981 52.55 -7.36 -28.78
C TRP A 981 51.37 -7.96 -28.00
N GLY A 982 51.27 -7.61 -26.72
CA GLY A 982 50.51 -8.38 -25.73
C GLY A 982 51.07 -9.80 -25.50
N ASP A 983 50.19 -10.77 -25.21
CA ASP A 983 50.52 -12.17 -24.90
C ASP A 983 50.47 -13.13 -26.11
N ARG A 984 50.41 -12.63 -27.36
CA ARG A 984 50.27 -13.46 -28.57
C ARG A 984 51.39 -13.20 -29.60
N ASP A 985 51.89 -14.28 -30.21
CA ASP A 985 52.74 -14.22 -31.40
C ASP A 985 51.87 -13.90 -32.62
N ARG A 986 52.06 -12.74 -33.23
CA ARG A 986 51.20 -12.20 -34.31
C ARG A 986 51.90 -12.06 -35.67
N GLY A 987 53.22 -12.21 -35.71
CA GLY A 987 53.96 -12.13 -36.98
C GLY A 987 55.46 -12.36 -36.84
N ARG A 988 56.18 -12.33 -37.95
CA ARG A 988 57.66 -12.42 -38.01
C ARG A 988 58.24 -11.49 -39.06
N LEU A 989 59.38 -10.90 -38.72
CA LEU A 989 60.22 -10.12 -39.62
C LEU A 989 61.48 -10.93 -39.94
N GLN A 990 61.67 -11.24 -41.23
CA GLN A 990 62.84 -11.94 -41.76
C GLN A 990 63.63 -11.02 -42.68
N LEU A 991 64.91 -10.83 -42.37
CA LEU A 991 65.86 -10.08 -43.16
C LEU A 991 66.86 -11.03 -43.81
N HIS A 992 66.94 -11.01 -45.14
CA HIS A 992 67.90 -11.81 -45.91
C HIS A 992 69.00 -10.89 -46.44
N SER A 993 70.25 -11.10 -46.02
CA SER A 993 71.40 -10.27 -46.39
C SER A 993 72.51 -11.08 -47.05
N ALA A 994 73.16 -10.53 -48.08
CA ALA A 994 74.29 -11.18 -48.75
C ALA A 994 75.58 -11.20 -47.91
N VAL A 995 75.63 -10.44 -46.82
CA VAL A 995 76.79 -10.32 -45.93
C VAL A 995 76.38 -10.63 -44.50
N ALA A 996 77.25 -11.35 -43.76
CA ALA A 996 77.05 -11.60 -42.34
C ALA A 996 77.15 -10.28 -41.55
N LEU A 997 76.06 -9.90 -40.89
CA LEU A 997 75.98 -8.75 -39.98
C LEU A 997 76.58 -9.09 -38.61
N SER A 998 77.23 -8.10 -37.96
CA SER A 998 77.65 -8.22 -36.55
C SER A 998 76.45 -8.20 -35.60
N GLU A 999 76.59 -8.77 -34.40
CA GLU A 999 75.51 -8.85 -33.40
C GLU A 999 74.95 -7.46 -33.02
N SER A 1000 75.79 -6.42 -33.00
CA SER A 1000 75.36 -5.03 -32.79
C SER A 1000 74.59 -4.45 -33.98
N GLN A 1001 74.97 -4.78 -35.22
CA GLN A 1001 74.26 -4.34 -36.42
C GLN A 1001 72.93 -5.09 -36.61
N GLN A 1002 72.88 -6.38 -36.22
CA GLN A 1002 71.67 -7.19 -36.24
C GLN A 1002 70.61 -6.62 -35.26
N ARG A 1003 71.02 -6.30 -34.03
CA ARG A 1003 70.13 -5.66 -33.04
C ARG A 1003 69.63 -4.29 -33.51
N ALA A 1004 70.52 -3.48 -34.10
CA ALA A 1004 70.19 -2.15 -34.58
C ALA A 1004 69.18 -2.15 -35.75
N LEU A 1005 69.31 -3.07 -36.72
CA LEU A 1005 68.45 -3.08 -37.91
C LEU A 1005 67.19 -3.93 -37.74
N VAL A 1006 67.29 -5.14 -37.19
CA VAL A 1006 66.17 -6.11 -37.17
C VAL A 1006 65.30 -5.93 -35.94
N ASP A 1007 65.90 -6.00 -34.75
CA ASP A 1007 65.15 -5.95 -33.49
C ASP A 1007 64.56 -4.55 -33.25
N GLU A 1008 65.30 -3.49 -33.59
CA GLU A 1008 64.84 -2.13 -33.35
C GLU A 1008 63.77 -1.67 -34.35
N THR A 1009 63.83 -2.14 -35.61
CA THR A 1009 62.77 -1.91 -36.61
C THR A 1009 61.50 -2.67 -36.24
N ALA A 1010 61.62 -3.94 -35.81
CA ALA A 1010 60.50 -4.70 -35.27
C ALA A 1010 59.83 -3.96 -34.10
N ALA A 1011 60.62 -3.37 -33.21
CA ALA A 1011 60.11 -2.58 -32.09
C ALA A 1011 59.47 -1.23 -32.49
N GLN A 1012 59.79 -0.65 -33.66
CA GLN A 1012 59.06 0.52 -34.17
C GLN A 1012 57.74 0.11 -34.84
N ILE A 1013 57.71 -1.01 -35.58
CA ILE A 1013 56.49 -1.56 -36.19
C ILE A 1013 55.46 -1.92 -35.11
N VAL A 1014 55.89 -2.63 -34.05
CA VAL A 1014 55.02 -2.98 -32.91
C VAL A 1014 54.45 -1.72 -32.24
N ARG A 1015 55.27 -0.69 -32.03
CA ARG A 1015 54.82 0.58 -31.44
C ARG A 1015 53.79 1.32 -32.30
N ALA A 1016 53.97 1.32 -33.62
CA ALA A 1016 53.00 1.92 -34.54
C ALA A 1016 51.65 1.18 -34.51
N LEU A 1017 51.68 -0.16 -34.45
CA LEU A 1017 50.46 -0.99 -34.37
C LEU A 1017 49.75 -0.86 -33.01
N GLU A 1018 50.48 -0.84 -31.88
CA GLU A 1018 49.89 -0.61 -30.54
C GLU A 1018 49.24 0.77 -30.41
N SER A 1019 49.84 1.80 -31.02
CA SER A 1019 49.27 3.15 -31.05
C SER A 1019 47.94 3.21 -31.83
N GLN A 1020 47.75 2.37 -32.84
CA GLN A 1020 46.48 2.28 -33.58
C GLN A 1020 45.38 1.65 -32.72
N GLU A 1021 45.69 0.55 -32.02
CA GLU A 1021 44.73 -0.19 -31.18
C GLU A 1021 44.29 0.64 -29.96
N LEU A 1022 45.20 1.42 -29.38
CA LEU A 1022 44.90 2.37 -28.30
C LEU A 1022 44.00 3.54 -28.78
N SER A 1023 44.21 4.03 -30.01
CA SER A 1023 43.36 5.08 -30.58
C SER A 1023 41.94 4.59 -30.91
N ALA A 1024 41.78 3.31 -31.26
CA ALA A 1024 40.47 2.68 -31.45
C ALA A 1024 39.69 2.51 -30.13
N GLN A 1025 40.38 2.15 -29.05
CA GLN A 1025 39.77 2.04 -27.71
C GLN A 1025 39.34 3.40 -27.14
N LEU A 1026 40.11 4.47 -27.40
CA LEU A 1026 39.74 5.83 -27.01
C LEU A 1026 38.49 6.35 -27.74
N LEU A 1027 38.30 5.96 -29.01
CA LEU A 1027 37.09 6.27 -29.78
C LEU A 1027 35.85 5.53 -29.24
N GLN A 1028 36.03 4.33 -28.69
CA GLN A 1028 34.98 3.56 -28.01
C GLN A 1028 34.64 4.15 -26.63
N SER A 1029 35.64 4.69 -25.91
CA SER A 1029 35.43 5.43 -24.65
C SER A 1029 34.70 6.76 -24.88
N ALA A 1030 34.94 7.45 -25.99
CA ALA A 1030 34.23 8.69 -26.34
C ALA A 1030 32.73 8.43 -26.66
N ARG A 1031 32.38 7.28 -27.24
CA ARG A 1031 30.98 6.85 -27.45
C ARG A 1031 30.21 6.67 -26.14
N LEU A 1032 30.85 6.18 -25.08
CA LEU A 1032 30.20 5.95 -23.78
C LEU A 1032 29.91 7.26 -23.03
N VAL A 1033 30.76 8.27 -23.16
CA VAL A 1033 30.55 9.60 -22.56
C VAL A 1033 29.38 10.33 -23.24
N SER A 1034 29.24 10.19 -24.57
CA SER A 1034 28.08 10.72 -25.32
C SER A 1034 26.75 10.09 -24.89
N LEU A 1035 26.73 8.79 -24.57
CA LEU A 1035 25.51 8.08 -24.13
C LEU A 1035 24.97 8.62 -22.79
N GLY A 1036 25.88 9.03 -21.88
CA GLY A 1036 25.52 9.61 -20.59
C GLY A 1036 24.88 10.99 -20.68
N GLN A 1037 25.32 11.83 -21.62
CA GLN A 1037 24.71 13.14 -21.87
C GLN A 1037 23.35 13.02 -22.61
N MET A 1038 23.16 11.99 -23.43
CA MET A 1038 21.88 11.73 -24.15
C MET A 1038 20.73 11.35 -23.21
N ALA A 1039 20.98 10.57 -22.15
CA ALA A 1039 19.92 10.12 -21.25
C ALA A 1039 19.19 11.28 -20.54
N ALA A 1040 19.92 12.34 -20.18
CA ALA A 1040 19.35 13.52 -19.53
C ALA A 1040 18.48 14.36 -20.48
N GLY A 1041 18.92 14.56 -21.73
CA GLY A 1041 18.14 15.27 -22.76
C GLY A 1041 16.87 14.50 -23.15
N VAL A 1042 16.95 13.17 -23.23
CA VAL A 1042 15.82 12.28 -23.56
C VAL A 1042 14.75 12.30 -22.48
N ALA A 1043 15.15 12.22 -21.21
CA ALA A 1043 14.20 12.30 -20.11
C ALA A 1043 13.49 13.67 -20.09
N HIS A 1044 14.23 14.75 -20.35
CA HIS A 1044 13.67 16.09 -20.42
C HIS A 1044 12.64 16.24 -21.56
N GLU A 1045 12.98 15.79 -22.78
CA GLU A 1045 12.09 15.91 -23.94
C GLU A 1045 10.86 14.99 -23.89
N LEU A 1046 10.94 13.83 -23.22
CA LEU A 1046 9.77 12.96 -23.01
C LEU A 1046 8.83 13.49 -21.92
N ASN A 1047 9.38 14.08 -20.85
CA ASN A 1047 8.59 14.56 -19.71
C ASN A 1047 7.76 15.81 -20.01
N GLN A 1048 8.22 16.68 -20.93
CA GLN A 1048 7.48 17.89 -21.31
C GLN A 1048 6.09 17.60 -21.93
N PRO A 1049 5.95 16.83 -23.03
CA PRO A 1049 4.64 16.50 -23.57
C PRO A 1049 3.82 15.64 -22.60
N LEU A 1050 4.46 14.78 -21.81
CA LEU A 1050 3.78 13.94 -20.82
C LEU A 1050 3.11 14.78 -19.72
N SER A 1051 3.82 15.77 -19.19
CA SER A 1051 3.29 16.70 -18.18
C SER A 1051 2.15 17.57 -18.74
N ALA A 1052 2.28 18.01 -20.00
CA ALA A 1052 1.24 18.76 -20.69
C ALA A 1052 -0.02 17.91 -20.94
N ILE A 1053 0.12 16.63 -21.33
CA ILE A 1053 -1.00 15.68 -21.44
C ILE A 1053 -1.68 15.49 -20.08
N SER A 1054 -0.91 15.24 -19.02
CA SER A 1054 -1.43 15.10 -17.66
C SER A 1054 -2.18 16.36 -17.18
N THR A 1055 -1.69 17.54 -17.54
CA THR A 1055 -2.34 18.82 -17.20
C THR A 1055 -3.68 18.98 -17.91
N VAL A 1056 -3.73 18.76 -19.23
CA VAL A 1056 -4.98 18.85 -20.01
C VAL A 1056 -6.00 17.80 -19.57
N ALA A 1057 -5.54 16.57 -19.28
CA ALA A 1057 -6.39 15.51 -18.74
C ALA A 1057 -6.90 15.82 -17.32
N GLY A 1058 -6.06 16.44 -16.48
CA GLY A 1058 -6.42 16.89 -15.13
C GLY A 1058 -7.48 18.00 -15.13
N ASP A 1059 -7.31 19.03 -15.97
CA ASP A 1059 -8.29 20.12 -16.12
C ASP A 1059 -9.64 19.59 -16.63
N LEU A 1060 -9.63 18.66 -17.59
CA LEU A 1060 -10.85 18.02 -18.08
C LEU A 1060 -11.54 17.19 -16.97
N ASN A 1061 -10.77 16.46 -16.15
CA ASN A 1061 -11.30 15.64 -15.07
C ASN A 1061 -11.89 16.47 -13.92
N LEU A 1062 -11.28 17.61 -13.56
CA LEU A 1062 -11.80 18.54 -12.57
C LEU A 1062 -13.14 19.14 -13.01
N ARG A 1063 -13.20 19.66 -14.25
CA ARG A 1063 -14.43 20.26 -14.79
C ARG A 1063 -15.60 19.27 -14.92
N LEU A 1064 -15.32 18.01 -15.24
CA LEU A 1064 -16.31 16.94 -15.31
C LEU A 1064 -16.81 16.46 -13.94
N LYS A 1065 -16.01 16.60 -12.87
CA LYS A 1065 -16.39 16.28 -11.49
C LYS A 1065 -17.26 17.37 -10.86
N ASP A 1066 -17.00 18.63 -11.18
CA ASP A 1066 -17.75 19.78 -10.63
C ASP A 1066 -19.10 20.03 -11.33
N GLY A 1067 -19.54 19.14 -12.20
CA GLY A 1067 -20.88 19.21 -12.83
C GLY A 1067 -21.05 20.35 -13.84
N HIS A 1068 -19.96 20.94 -14.35
CA HIS A 1068 -20.04 21.95 -15.40
C HIS A 1068 -20.39 21.29 -16.74
N ASP A 1069 -21.41 21.81 -17.44
CA ASP A 1069 -21.69 21.45 -18.85
C ASP A 1069 -20.55 22.00 -19.72
N VAL A 1070 -19.67 21.11 -20.19
CA VAL A 1070 -18.61 21.45 -21.13
C VAL A 1070 -19.13 21.20 -22.54
N GLU A 1071 -19.17 22.23 -23.38
CA GLU A 1071 -19.60 22.10 -24.78
C GLU A 1071 -18.74 21.06 -25.54
N ASP A 1072 -19.40 20.18 -26.31
CA ASP A 1072 -18.75 19.09 -27.07
C ASP A 1072 -17.61 19.58 -27.98
N THR A 1073 -17.75 20.77 -28.58
CA THR A 1073 -16.72 21.41 -29.42
C THR A 1073 -15.41 21.65 -28.66
N ARG A 1074 -15.48 21.99 -27.38
CA ARG A 1074 -14.32 22.31 -26.55
C ARG A 1074 -13.61 21.05 -26.04
N VAL A 1075 -14.38 19.99 -25.76
CA VAL A 1075 -13.84 18.65 -25.47
C VAL A 1075 -13.11 18.10 -26.70
N GLN A 1076 -13.67 18.31 -27.89
CA GLN A 1076 -13.06 17.88 -29.14
C GLN A 1076 -11.73 18.60 -29.41
N GLU A 1077 -11.65 19.92 -29.23
CA GLU A 1077 -10.40 20.69 -29.33
C GLU A 1077 -9.33 20.22 -28.31
N MET A 1078 -9.72 19.93 -27.07
CA MET A 1078 -8.81 19.40 -26.05
C MET A 1078 -8.30 18.01 -26.41
N MET A 1079 -9.16 17.16 -26.98
CA MET A 1079 -8.79 15.81 -27.41
C MET A 1079 -7.84 15.83 -28.62
N GLU A 1080 -8.06 16.73 -29.58
CA GLU A 1080 -7.15 16.92 -30.72
C GLU A 1080 -5.76 17.37 -30.28
N ARG A 1081 -5.67 18.26 -29.27
CA ARG A 1081 -4.37 18.66 -28.69
C ARG A 1081 -3.63 17.50 -28.03
N VAL A 1082 -4.34 16.64 -27.30
CA VAL A 1082 -3.75 15.46 -26.67
C VAL A 1082 -3.21 14.50 -27.73
N LEU A 1083 -3.99 14.20 -28.78
CA LEU A 1083 -3.55 13.33 -29.88
C LEU A 1083 -2.30 13.89 -30.57
N ALA A 1084 -2.25 15.20 -30.85
CA ALA A 1084 -1.07 15.84 -31.44
C ALA A 1084 0.19 15.81 -30.55
N MET A 1085 0.04 15.71 -29.22
CA MET A 1085 1.17 15.52 -28.29
C MET A 1085 1.61 14.06 -28.20
N VAL A 1086 0.68 13.11 -28.27
CA VAL A 1086 0.98 11.66 -28.31
C VAL A 1086 1.77 11.31 -29.57
N ASP A 1087 1.37 11.84 -30.74
CA ASP A 1087 2.09 11.60 -32.00
C ASP A 1087 3.52 12.16 -31.95
N ARG A 1088 3.74 13.31 -31.29
CA ARG A 1088 5.08 13.87 -31.08
C ARG A 1088 5.96 13.00 -30.18
N MET A 1089 5.40 12.43 -29.11
CA MET A 1089 6.12 11.47 -28.27
C MET A 1089 6.50 10.21 -29.05
N ALA A 1090 5.58 9.68 -29.86
CA ALA A 1090 5.83 8.49 -30.68
C ALA A 1090 6.99 8.71 -31.67
N GLY A 1091 7.07 9.89 -32.31
CA GLY A 1091 8.19 10.26 -33.18
C GLY A 1091 9.54 10.30 -32.46
N THR A 1092 9.57 10.90 -31.26
CA THR A 1092 10.80 11.02 -30.45
C THR A 1092 11.32 9.65 -29.98
N ILE A 1093 10.42 8.76 -29.55
CA ILE A 1093 10.74 7.38 -29.18
C ILE A 1093 11.25 6.57 -30.39
N GLY A 1094 10.68 6.80 -31.58
CA GLY A 1094 11.15 6.19 -32.82
C GLY A 1094 12.61 6.51 -33.13
N HIS A 1095 13.02 7.77 -32.96
CA HIS A 1095 14.40 8.20 -33.18
C HIS A 1095 15.40 7.60 -32.17
N LEU A 1096 14.99 7.44 -30.92
CA LEU A 1096 15.80 6.85 -29.85
C LEU A 1096 16.08 5.35 -30.04
N ARG A 1097 15.11 4.64 -30.58
CA ARG A 1097 15.19 3.18 -30.76
C ARG A 1097 16.25 2.74 -31.78
N VAL A 1098 16.65 3.63 -32.68
CA VAL A 1098 17.67 3.38 -33.71
C VAL A 1098 19.09 3.54 -33.16
N LEU A 1099 19.28 4.42 -32.18
CA LEU A 1099 20.57 4.65 -31.51
C LEU A 1099 20.91 3.58 -30.45
N SER A 1100 19.89 2.85 -29.96
CA SER A 1100 20.00 1.90 -28.84
C SER A 1100 20.28 0.44 -29.26
N ARG A 1101 20.28 0.09 -30.55
CA ARG A 1101 20.52 -1.29 -30.99
C ARG A 1101 21.91 -1.46 -31.60
N ASP A 1102 22.65 -2.45 -31.07
CA ASP A 1102 23.77 -3.09 -31.74
C ASP A 1102 23.36 -3.51 -33.16
N SER A 1103 23.84 -2.79 -34.18
CA SER A 1103 23.63 -3.06 -35.60
C SER A 1103 24.43 -4.27 -36.13
N ALA A 1104 24.60 -5.31 -35.30
CA ALA A 1104 25.31 -6.53 -35.65
C ALA A 1104 24.39 -7.76 -35.54
N GLN A 1105 23.37 -7.87 -36.41
CA GLN A 1105 22.70 -9.17 -36.61
C GLN A 1105 21.81 -9.38 -37.86
N SER A 1106 21.91 -8.55 -38.91
CA SER A 1106 21.39 -8.95 -40.24
C SER A 1106 22.26 -8.38 -41.36
N PRO A 1107 22.77 -9.22 -42.29
CA PRO A 1107 23.48 -8.75 -43.47
C PRO A 1107 22.54 -7.87 -44.32
N GLY A 1108 23.07 -6.82 -44.94
CA GLY A 1108 22.32 -6.04 -45.93
C GLY A 1108 21.83 -6.93 -47.06
N GLU A 1109 20.79 -6.50 -47.77
CA GLU A 1109 20.30 -7.20 -48.97
C GLU A 1109 20.44 -6.27 -50.18
N PRO A 1110 20.47 -6.82 -51.42
CA PRO A 1110 20.38 -6.01 -52.63
C PRO A 1110 19.06 -5.25 -52.64
N LEU A 1111 19.13 -3.93 -52.66
CA LEU A 1111 17.99 -3.03 -52.52
C LEU A 1111 17.81 -2.15 -53.75
N ASP A 1112 16.56 -1.95 -54.15
CA ASP A 1112 16.18 -0.95 -55.15
C ASP A 1112 16.03 0.43 -54.46
N LEU A 1113 16.97 1.32 -54.76
CA LEU A 1113 17.00 2.67 -54.18
C LEU A 1113 15.83 3.54 -54.67
N ASN A 1114 15.38 3.39 -55.92
CA ASN A 1114 14.21 4.12 -56.40
C ASN A 1114 12.93 3.64 -55.69
N GLY A 1115 12.85 2.35 -55.37
CA GLY A 1115 11.82 1.77 -54.51
C GLY A 1115 11.75 2.46 -53.14
N VAL A 1116 12.89 2.66 -52.47
CA VAL A 1116 12.99 3.40 -51.19
C VAL A 1116 12.49 4.83 -51.32
N VAL A 1117 12.82 5.52 -52.42
CA VAL A 1117 12.34 6.87 -52.70
C VAL A 1117 10.82 6.89 -52.81
N HIS A 1118 10.24 5.98 -53.59
CA HIS A 1118 8.79 5.90 -53.75
C HIS A 1118 8.06 5.61 -52.44
N THR A 1119 8.54 4.66 -51.62
CA THR A 1119 7.93 4.34 -50.31
C THR A 1119 7.99 5.55 -49.37
N SER A 1120 9.14 6.23 -49.31
CA SER A 1120 9.30 7.41 -48.45
C SER A 1120 8.37 8.56 -48.88
N LEU A 1121 8.20 8.75 -50.18
CA LEU A 1121 7.29 9.76 -50.73
C LEU A 1121 5.81 9.43 -50.50
N GLN A 1122 5.42 8.16 -50.40
CA GLN A 1122 4.05 7.80 -49.99
C GLN A 1122 3.77 8.21 -48.54
N VAL A 1123 4.77 8.12 -47.67
CA VAL A 1123 4.64 8.47 -46.25
C VAL A 1123 4.60 9.99 -46.05
N ILE A 1124 5.53 10.74 -46.63
CA ILE A 1124 5.61 12.20 -46.43
C ILE A 1124 4.80 13.01 -47.46
N GLY A 1125 4.36 12.39 -48.56
CA GLY A 1125 3.76 13.08 -49.71
C GLY A 1125 2.50 13.89 -49.36
N VAL A 1126 1.66 13.41 -48.44
CA VAL A 1126 0.49 14.17 -47.96
C VAL A 1126 0.92 15.45 -47.25
N GLN A 1127 2.01 15.41 -46.47
CA GLN A 1127 2.54 16.58 -45.78
C GLN A 1127 3.12 17.59 -46.76
N LEU A 1128 3.86 17.13 -47.78
CA LEU A 1128 4.41 18.02 -48.82
C LEU A 1128 3.29 18.69 -49.63
N ALA A 1129 2.23 17.95 -49.96
CA ALA A 1129 1.07 18.47 -50.68
C ALA A 1129 0.29 19.53 -49.87
N ASN A 1130 0.09 19.29 -48.58
CA ASN A 1130 -0.60 20.25 -47.68
C ASN A 1130 0.14 21.59 -47.56
N HIS A 1131 1.46 21.58 -47.77
CA HIS A 1131 2.31 22.77 -47.72
C HIS A 1131 2.51 23.42 -49.10
N ALA A 1132 1.78 22.95 -50.13
CA ALA A 1132 1.85 23.43 -51.51
C ALA A 1132 3.27 23.39 -52.11
N ILE A 1133 4.07 22.40 -51.72
CA ILE A 1133 5.43 22.20 -52.23
C ILE A 1133 5.35 21.40 -53.54
N GLU A 1134 5.98 21.94 -54.59
CA GLU A 1134 6.15 21.23 -55.84
C GLU A 1134 7.32 20.24 -55.74
N LEU A 1135 6.99 18.96 -55.87
CA LEU A 1135 7.97 17.88 -55.85
C LEU A 1135 8.37 17.51 -57.29
N GLU A 1136 9.65 17.67 -57.60
CA GLU A 1136 10.24 17.21 -58.87
C GLU A 1136 11.07 15.94 -58.63
N LEU A 1137 10.82 14.90 -59.43
CA LEU A 1137 11.55 13.64 -59.37
C LEU A 1137 12.36 13.47 -60.65
N ASP A 1138 13.69 13.41 -60.51
CA ASP A 1138 14.64 13.12 -61.59
C ASP A 1138 15.40 11.83 -61.24
N LEU A 1139 14.69 10.71 -61.33
CA LEU A 1139 15.18 9.38 -60.94
C LEU A 1139 15.74 8.65 -62.16
N GLU A 1140 16.99 8.19 -62.08
CA GLU A 1140 17.59 7.36 -63.13
C GLU A 1140 16.79 6.05 -63.27
N PRO A 1141 16.21 5.72 -64.45
CA PRO A 1141 15.28 4.59 -64.59
C PRO A 1141 15.89 3.21 -64.30
N SER A 1142 17.21 3.06 -64.47
CA SER A 1142 17.91 1.79 -64.31
C SER A 1142 19.17 1.93 -63.45
N LEU A 1143 18.99 1.95 -62.13
CA LEU A 1143 20.09 1.93 -61.15
C LEU A 1143 20.46 0.49 -60.76
N PRO A 1144 21.76 0.18 -60.54
CA PRO A 1144 22.17 -1.08 -59.94
C PRO A 1144 21.67 -1.16 -58.48
N SER A 1145 21.40 -2.38 -58.00
CA SER A 1145 20.99 -2.60 -56.61
C SER A 1145 22.11 -2.18 -55.64
N VAL A 1146 21.76 -1.36 -54.66
CA VAL A 1146 22.66 -0.98 -53.56
C VAL A 1146 22.52 -1.99 -52.43
N HIS A 1147 23.62 -2.33 -51.77
CA HIS A 1147 23.56 -3.27 -50.65
C HIS A 1147 23.25 -2.50 -49.36
N GLY A 1148 22.11 -2.76 -48.73
CA GLY A 1148 21.70 -1.96 -47.58
C GLY A 1148 20.39 -2.40 -46.94
N ARG A 1149 19.96 -1.65 -45.93
CA ARG A 1149 18.71 -1.92 -45.21
C ARG A 1149 17.68 -0.84 -45.56
N ALA A 1150 16.58 -1.25 -46.18
CA ALA A 1150 15.52 -0.35 -46.68
C ALA A 1150 15.03 0.64 -45.62
N ASN A 1151 14.66 0.14 -44.45
CA ASN A 1151 14.13 0.94 -43.34
C ASN A 1151 15.10 2.04 -42.82
N GLN A 1152 16.41 1.76 -42.82
CA GLN A 1152 17.42 2.73 -42.39
C GLN A 1152 17.59 3.83 -43.44
N LEU A 1153 17.64 3.47 -44.72
CA LEU A 1153 17.73 4.45 -45.82
C LEU A 1153 16.42 5.25 -46.01
N GLU A 1154 15.26 4.64 -45.79
CA GLU A 1154 13.96 5.35 -45.72
C GLU A 1154 13.98 6.41 -44.61
N GLN A 1155 14.53 6.10 -43.44
CA GLN A 1155 14.67 7.07 -42.36
C GLN A 1155 15.57 8.25 -42.71
N VAL A 1156 16.70 7.99 -43.39
CA VAL A 1156 17.59 9.05 -43.90
C VAL A 1156 16.79 9.96 -44.84
N LEU A 1157 16.05 9.38 -45.78
CA LEU A 1157 15.31 10.13 -46.79
C LEU A 1157 14.16 10.94 -46.19
N LEU A 1158 13.38 10.37 -45.26
CA LEU A 1158 12.32 11.08 -44.54
C LEU A 1158 12.87 12.26 -43.75
N ASN A 1159 14.02 12.10 -43.09
CA ASN A 1159 14.69 13.18 -42.37
C ASN A 1159 15.13 14.31 -43.31
N LEU A 1160 15.73 13.97 -44.46
CA LEU A 1160 16.16 14.98 -45.45
C LEU A 1160 14.97 15.72 -46.06
N LEU A 1161 13.89 15.02 -46.41
CA LEU A 1161 12.68 15.61 -46.98
C LEU A 1161 11.93 16.50 -45.97
N ALA A 1162 11.88 16.11 -44.69
CA ALA A 1162 11.29 16.93 -43.63
C ALA A 1162 12.10 18.21 -43.41
N ASN A 1163 13.44 18.11 -43.41
CA ASN A 1163 14.31 19.29 -43.30
C ASN A 1163 14.18 20.22 -44.51
N ALA A 1164 14.10 19.66 -45.72
CA ALA A 1164 13.87 20.42 -46.95
C ALA A 1164 12.52 21.15 -46.95
N ARG A 1165 11.44 20.47 -46.51
CA ARG A 1165 10.11 21.09 -46.33
C ARG A 1165 10.18 22.30 -45.42
N ASP A 1166 10.73 22.11 -44.23
CA ASP A 1166 10.79 23.16 -43.22
C ASP A 1166 11.60 24.37 -43.72
N ALA A 1167 12.74 24.14 -44.39
CA ALA A 1167 13.55 25.22 -44.95
C ALA A 1167 12.82 26.00 -46.05
N VAL A 1168 12.03 25.33 -46.87
CA VAL A 1168 11.23 25.97 -47.94
C VAL A 1168 10.06 26.75 -47.35
N ASP A 1169 9.39 26.21 -46.34
CA ASP A 1169 8.30 26.91 -45.64
C ASP A 1169 8.80 28.14 -44.88
N GLU A 1170 9.96 28.05 -44.24
CA GLU A 1170 10.57 29.16 -43.52
C GLU A 1170 10.89 30.33 -44.47
N LEU A 1171 11.46 30.04 -45.64
CA LEU A 1171 11.71 31.06 -46.66
C LEU A 1171 10.40 31.62 -47.22
N ALA A 1172 9.39 30.78 -47.46
CA ALA A 1172 8.09 31.22 -47.94
C ALA A 1172 7.30 32.04 -46.90
N ALA A 1173 7.58 31.88 -45.61
CA ALA A 1173 7.01 32.72 -44.55
C ALA A 1173 7.58 34.15 -44.61
N THR A 1174 8.86 34.29 -45.00
CA THR A 1174 9.50 35.60 -45.21
C THR A 1174 9.25 36.18 -46.61
N GLU A 1175 9.07 35.34 -47.63
CA GLU A 1175 8.86 35.71 -49.03
C GLU A 1175 7.63 34.96 -49.60
N PRO A 1176 6.40 35.50 -49.46
CA PRO A 1176 5.16 34.78 -49.80
C PRO A 1176 5.01 34.43 -51.28
N GLU A 1177 5.69 35.13 -52.18
CA GLU A 1177 5.68 34.85 -53.63
C GLU A 1177 6.69 33.76 -54.04
N HIS A 1178 7.49 33.23 -53.10
CA HIS A 1178 8.48 32.21 -53.36
C HIS A 1178 7.82 30.87 -53.75
N ARG A 1179 8.21 30.33 -54.90
CA ARG A 1179 7.71 29.05 -55.38
C ARG A 1179 8.39 27.92 -54.61
N ARG A 1180 7.62 27.23 -53.77
CA ARG A 1180 8.09 26.16 -52.90
C ARG A 1180 8.42 24.91 -53.72
N LYS A 1181 9.70 24.50 -53.78
CA LYS A 1181 10.13 23.38 -54.62
C LYS A 1181 11.16 22.49 -53.90
N ILE A 1182 10.94 21.18 -54.00
CA ILE A 1182 11.92 20.16 -53.58
C ILE A 1182 12.18 19.24 -54.77
N THR A 1183 13.44 18.93 -55.03
CA THR A 1183 13.84 18.01 -56.09
C THR A 1183 14.58 16.81 -55.50
N VAL A 1184 14.13 15.60 -55.85
CA VAL A 1184 14.82 14.35 -55.49
C VAL A 1184 15.42 13.75 -56.74
N ARG A 1185 16.73 13.47 -56.71
CA ARG A 1185 17.45 12.87 -57.82
C ARG A 1185 18.14 11.60 -57.41
N THR A 1186 18.20 10.63 -58.31
CA THR A 1186 19.05 9.46 -58.16
C THR A 1186 19.87 9.27 -59.42
N ARG A 1187 21.19 9.08 -59.28
CA ARG A 1187 22.13 8.92 -60.41
C ARG A 1187 23.21 7.91 -60.08
N LEU A 1188 23.78 7.30 -61.11
CA LEU A 1188 25.05 6.59 -60.99
C LEU A 1188 26.16 7.67 -60.98
N ALA A 1189 26.91 7.78 -59.87
CA ALA A 1189 27.94 8.79 -59.72
C ALA A 1189 29.20 8.42 -60.51
N ASP A 1190 29.62 7.15 -60.38
CA ASP A 1190 30.72 6.47 -61.09
C ASP A 1190 30.39 4.96 -61.17
N ASP A 1191 31.23 4.13 -61.82
CA ASP A 1191 31.04 2.66 -61.94
C ASP A 1191 30.99 1.90 -60.60
N SER A 1192 31.17 2.59 -59.47
CA SER A 1192 31.24 2.02 -58.12
C SER A 1192 30.32 2.67 -57.09
N GLU A 1193 29.57 3.74 -57.41
CA GLU A 1193 28.75 4.45 -56.42
C GLU A 1193 27.43 4.97 -57.03
N VAL A 1194 26.34 4.87 -56.26
CA VAL A 1194 25.04 5.49 -56.56
C VAL A 1194 24.85 6.69 -55.63
N VAL A 1195 24.35 7.80 -56.18
CA VAL A 1195 24.04 9.01 -55.42
C VAL A 1195 22.54 9.27 -55.38
N LEU A 1196 22.03 9.55 -54.19
CA LEU A 1196 20.71 10.12 -53.95
C LEU A 1196 20.86 11.57 -53.49
N GLU A 1197 20.21 12.49 -54.17
CA GLU A 1197 20.25 13.92 -53.87
C GLU A 1197 18.87 14.43 -53.48
N VAL A 1198 18.78 15.19 -52.39
CA VAL A 1198 17.61 15.97 -52.01
C VAL A 1198 18.01 17.44 -52.05
N GLU A 1199 17.43 18.17 -52.99
CA GLU A 1199 17.61 19.61 -53.18
C GLU A 1199 16.35 20.35 -52.75
N ASP A 1200 16.53 21.36 -51.91
CA ASP A 1200 15.50 22.32 -51.55
C ASP A 1200 15.87 23.71 -52.09
N ASN A 1201 14.86 24.53 -52.36
CA ASN A 1201 15.05 25.95 -52.68
C ASN A 1201 14.70 26.86 -51.50
N GLY A 1202 14.95 26.41 -50.27
CA GLY A 1202 14.62 27.10 -49.03
C GLY A 1202 15.68 28.08 -48.55
N THR A 1203 15.69 28.35 -47.24
CA THR A 1203 16.54 29.37 -46.60
C THR A 1203 18.04 29.14 -46.75
N GLY A 1204 18.50 27.92 -47.04
CA GLY A 1204 19.92 27.57 -47.07
C GLY A 1204 20.62 27.68 -45.70
N ILE A 1205 21.85 27.17 -45.63
CA ILE A 1205 22.64 27.04 -44.40
C ILE A 1205 23.87 27.95 -44.49
N ASP A 1206 24.18 28.66 -43.41
CA ASP A 1206 25.37 29.51 -43.31
C ASP A 1206 26.67 28.69 -43.36
N GLY A 1207 27.65 29.17 -44.13
CA GLY A 1207 28.94 28.49 -44.34
C GLY A 1207 29.76 28.31 -43.06
N ALA A 1208 29.57 29.17 -42.05
CA ALA A 1208 30.19 29.00 -40.74
C ALA A 1208 29.62 27.81 -39.94
N GLN A 1209 28.39 27.39 -40.24
CA GLN A 1209 27.66 26.33 -39.53
C GLN A 1209 27.79 24.97 -40.21
N LEU A 1210 28.13 24.91 -41.51
CA LEU A 1210 28.27 23.68 -42.28
C LEU A 1210 29.21 22.64 -41.64
N GLY A 1211 30.23 23.06 -40.89
CA GLY A 1211 31.15 22.14 -40.21
C GLY A 1211 30.54 21.40 -39.00
N ARG A 1212 29.35 21.82 -38.54
CA ARG A 1212 28.71 21.33 -37.31
C ARG A 1212 27.32 20.73 -37.52
N ILE A 1213 26.78 20.75 -38.74
CA ILE A 1213 25.41 20.29 -39.03
C ILE A 1213 25.17 18.79 -38.76
N PHE A 1214 26.24 18.00 -38.66
CA PHE A 1214 26.17 16.58 -38.32
C PHE A 1214 26.55 16.31 -36.86
N ASP A 1215 26.89 17.34 -36.07
CA ASP A 1215 27.14 17.20 -34.64
C ASP A 1215 25.80 16.86 -33.94
N PRO A 1216 25.76 15.89 -33.02
CA PRO A 1216 24.55 15.59 -32.25
C PRO A 1216 24.05 16.82 -31.48
N PHE A 1217 22.72 17.04 -31.49
CA PHE A 1217 22.03 18.17 -30.85
C PHE A 1217 22.31 19.55 -31.45
N PHE A 1218 23.01 19.62 -32.58
CA PHE A 1218 23.17 20.89 -33.29
C PHE A 1218 21.89 21.21 -34.08
N THR A 1219 21.21 22.30 -33.69
CA THR A 1219 20.03 22.82 -34.38
C THR A 1219 20.10 24.35 -34.43
N THR A 1220 19.61 24.92 -35.53
CA THR A 1220 19.46 26.37 -35.70
C THR A 1220 18.02 26.83 -35.46
N LYS A 1221 17.09 25.89 -35.23
CA LYS A 1221 15.66 26.16 -34.97
C LYS A 1221 15.44 26.44 -33.47
N GLU A 1222 14.40 27.22 -33.14
CA GLU A 1222 13.99 27.44 -31.74
C GLU A 1222 13.73 26.12 -31.00
N VAL A 1223 13.90 26.14 -29.67
CA VAL A 1223 13.94 24.97 -28.77
C VAL A 1223 12.71 24.06 -28.93
N ASP A 1224 11.57 24.60 -29.37
CA ASP A 1224 10.30 23.85 -29.52
C ASP A 1224 10.09 23.25 -30.94
N ARG A 1225 10.99 23.48 -31.90
CA ARG A 1225 10.80 23.11 -33.32
C ARG A 1225 11.81 22.12 -33.90
N GLY A 1226 12.95 21.84 -33.27
CA GLY A 1226 13.91 20.89 -33.82
C GLY A 1226 14.88 20.31 -32.80
N THR A 1227 15.04 18.98 -32.81
CA THR A 1227 15.84 18.23 -31.82
C THR A 1227 17.35 18.20 -32.13
N GLY A 1228 17.77 18.64 -33.32
CA GLY A 1228 19.17 18.58 -33.76
C GLY A 1228 19.75 17.17 -33.92
N LEU A 1229 18.91 16.12 -33.85
CA LEU A 1229 19.34 14.73 -33.93
C LEU A 1229 19.20 14.10 -35.33
N GLY A 1230 18.32 14.66 -36.17
CA GLY A 1230 17.96 14.06 -37.47
C GLY A 1230 19.16 13.88 -38.41
N LEU A 1231 19.99 14.92 -38.58
CA LEU A 1231 21.15 14.88 -39.48
C LEU A 1231 22.31 14.05 -38.92
N SER A 1232 22.54 14.05 -37.59
CA SER A 1232 23.55 13.19 -36.97
C SER A 1232 23.20 11.71 -37.08
N ILE A 1233 21.91 11.36 -36.96
CA ILE A 1233 21.42 9.98 -37.20
C ILE A 1233 21.57 9.62 -38.68
N SER A 1234 21.19 10.52 -39.59
CA SER A 1234 21.36 10.28 -41.03
C SER A 1234 22.83 10.08 -41.43
N TYR A 1235 23.75 10.84 -40.83
CA TYR A 1235 25.19 10.69 -41.02
C TYR A 1235 25.70 9.33 -40.51
N ALA A 1236 25.26 8.91 -39.33
CA ALA A 1236 25.62 7.60 -38.77
C ALA A 1236 25.10 6.44 -39.62
N ILE A 1237 23.85 6.50 -40.08
CA ILE A 1237 23.26 5.48 -40.96
C ILE A 1237 24.02 5.40 -42.30
N ALA A 1238 24.36 6.55 -42.90
CA ALA A 1238 25.13 6.57 -44.14
C ALA A 1238 26.48 5.84 -43.97
N HIS A 1239 27.17 6.09 -42.86
CA HIS A 1239 28.44 5.44 -42.55
C HIS A 1239 28.30 3.93 -42.27
N ASP A 1240 27.19 3.51 -41.64
CA ASP A 1240 26.87 2.09 -41.39
C ASP A 1240 26.60 1.30 -42.69
N HIS A 1241 26.39 2.01 -43.81
CA HIS A 1241 26.23 1.46 -45.16
C HIS A 1241 27.49 1.65 -46.02
N ASP A 1242 28.65 1.91 -45.41
CA ASP A 1242 29.91 2.26 -46.08
C ASP A 1242 29.79 3.48 -47.03
N GLY A 1243 28.74 4.28 -46.85
CA GLY A 1243 28.44 5.46 -47.63
C GLY A 1243 28.87 6.76 -46.96
N ARG A 1244 28.67 7.87 -47.68
CA ARG A 1244 28.92 9.22 -47.16
C ARG A 1244 27.73 10.14 -47.41
N LEU A 1245 27.43 10.99 -46.43
CA LEU A 1245 26.43 12.04 -46.52
C LEU A 1245 27.14 13.40 -46.59
N GLU A 1246 26.93 14.12 -47.69
CA GLU A 1246 27.51 15.44 -47.96
C GLU A 1246 26.40 16.49 -48.03
N CYS A 1247 26.71 17.74 -47.67
CA CYS A 1247 25.82 18.87 -47.84
C CYS A 1247 26.53 20.00 -48.58
N ARG A 1248 25.85 20.58 -49.57
CA ARG A 1248 26.23 21.85 -50.20
C ARG A 1248 25.07 22.80 -50.02
N SER A 1249 25.32 23.97 -49.45
CA SER A 1249 24.25 24.93 -49.19
C SER A 1249 24.74 26.35 -49.40
N GLN A 1250 23.82 27.21 -49.85
CA GLN A 1250 24.04 28.65 -49.95
C GLN A 1250 22.85 29.37 -49.34
N GLN A 1251 23.13 30.23 -48.37
CA GLN A 1251 22.10 31.00 -47.67
C GLN A 1251 21.27 31.84 -48.64
N GLY A 1252 19.95 31.75 -48.53
CA GLY A 1252 18.94 32.39 -49.38
C GLY A 1252 18.68 31.71 -50.73
N VAL A 1253 19.38 30.62 -51.06
CA VAL A 1253 19.22 29.91 -52.34
C VAL A 1253 18.66 28.50 -52.15
N GLY A 1254 19.15 27.77 -51.13
CA GLY A 1254 18.71 26.42 -50.82
C GLY A 1254 19.87 25.48 -50.46
N SER A 1255 19.55 24.22 -50.16
CA SER A 1255 20.53 23.19 -49.81
C SER A 1255 20.39 21.94 -50.68
N VAL A 1256 21.52 21.27 -50.92
CA VAL A 1256 21.61 19.98 -51.59
C VAL A 1256 22.30 19.00 -50.65
N PHE A 1257 21.56 18.00 -50.19
CA PHE A 1257 22.10 16.87 -49.44
C PHE A 1257 22.32 15.70 -50.39
N ARG A 1258 23.52 15.11 -50.37
CA ARG A 1258 23.95 14.03 -51.25
C ARG A 1258 24.33 12.82 -50.42
N LEU A 1259 23.59 11.73 -50.58
CA LEU A 1259 23.90 10.43 -50.00
C LEU A 1259 24.56 9.57 -51.07
N LEU A 1260 25.85 9.24 -50.88
CA LEU A 1260 26.62 8.40 -51.78
C LEU A 1260 26.76 7.00 -51.17
N LEU A 1261 26.31 5.98 -51.90
CA LEU A 1261 26.31 4.58 -51.48
C LEU A 1261 27.15 3.73 -52.44
N PRO A 1262 28.07 2.89 -51.94
CA PRO A 1262 28.92 2.06 -52.79
C PRO A 1262 28.16 0.86 -53.39
N LEU A 1263 28.49 0.53 -54.63
CA LEU A 1263 28.09 -0.69 -55.32
C LEU A 1263 29.10 -1.79 -55.00
N HIS A 1264 28.81 -2.62 -54.00
CA HIS A 1264 29.68 -3.78 -53.73
C HIS A 1264 29.51 -4.83 -54.83
N GLN A 1265 30.57 -5.07 -55.62
CA GLN A 1265 30.68 -6.29 -56.42
C GLN A 1265 30.94 -7.48 -55.49
N PRO A 1266 30.35 -8.67 -55.74
CA PRO A 1266 30.61 -9.85 -54.92
C PRO A 1266 32.08 -10.25 -55.07
N SER A 1267 32.83 -10.25 -53.96
CA SER A 1267 34.13 -10.91 -53.83
C SER A 1267 33.96 -12.34 -53.31
#